data_AF-A0A8C6JGF9-F1
#
_entry.id   AF-A0A8C6JGF9-F1
#
_cell.length_a   1.000
_cell.length_b   1.000
_cell.length_c   1.000
_cell.angle_alpha   90.00
_cell.angle_beta   90.00
_cell.angle_gamma   90.00
#
_symmetry.space_group_name_H-M   'P 1'
#
loop_
_entity.id
_entity.type
_entity.pdbx_description
1 polymer ?
#
loop_
_entity_poly.entity_id
_entity_poly.type
_entity_poly.pdbx_seq_one_letter_code
_entity_poly.pdbx_strand_id
1 'polypeptide(L)'
;MEEFRRAYEQLCAEPQESVLRRLRERGEEPGRGRLDLTAQSLSLETCRALGRLLPGAAAFTEVALGDCGLSEEGVSLLLHGLCSNTTVKLLDLKVNGCFNGYRDSGVIQALATLLLFNELQSCLIFPSLILEWNNLGMWEEGFSSFCQGLGANSFLQRLDLRSNQINHQGAGELAMALKQNASLQVLGKSDNLRWNNIGLLGGRALLNSLRSNKTLKRLELAGNNVPSDILKAVEQAMNHNQDRQSILSEIQNRTSILSKEVLSLKDEKTKQFLDLMDTIDKQKEEIARSDRMSAARVSQLQEALNEQHSIMSSLKAKLQMTEAALALSEQKVHNLGELLNAMRQEQTSMAECHLKELQQQKQEVADREAKLLRDLSVAGDKNLLLRNQVDELEKKCKIQQDQLFQVKQDLTNTTAELKLRAMQAEERLETEKRRFKQSLEDLESLRVKEVNHLTQHMEASEHSMQERIQKLEAIRIALEEELSQTKAAAHTERGQAEEELIKVRNWARLEEQQRLEHLEEKLRLMTESRNEAQNCCLKQKQMVAEAQAKASQLSLQADGLRRRLEELQQDLNSKEEEKVTEVNKVKVELQEQIGHLQAERAAQDGLREKIAALERQLKALSSSHREAVLDKEGEISVLLEKLRMKEADISRMREEEAQRASFLQNAIMAYVQGSPLGTHSSRK
;
A
#
# COMPACT_ATOMS: atom_id res chain seq x y z
N MET A 1 -9.51 6.73 -40.73
CA MET A 1 -8.06 6.84 -40.38
C MET A 1 -7.40 7.98 -41.12
N GLU A 2 -7.47 8.02 -42.46
CA GLU A 2 -6.98 9.17 -43.23
C GLU A 2 -7.65 10.49 -42.85
N GLU A 3 -8.95 10.48 -42.52
CA GLU A 3 -9.67 11.66 -42.01
C GLU A 3 -9.09 12.18 -40.68
N PHE A 4 -8.75 11.29 -39.74
CA PHE A 4 -8.14 11.67 -38.46
C PHE A 4 -6.74 12.28 -38.68
N ARG A 5 -5.96 11.70 -39.59
CA ARG A 5 -4.64 12.23 -39.97
C ARG A 5 -4.76 13.61 -40.62
N ARG A 6 -5.66 13.79 -41.60
CA ARG A 6 -5.90 15.10 -42.24
C ARG A 6 -6.38 16.15 -41.24
N ALA A 7 -7.27 15.77 -40.33
CA ALA A 7 -7.75 16.67 -39.28
C ALA A 7 -6.62 17.06 -38.28
N TYR A 8 -5.69 16.14 -38.00
CA TYR A 8 -4.49 16.45 -37.22
C TYR A 8 -3.53 17.40 -37.97
N GLU A 9 -3.26 17.16 -39.25
CA GLU A 9 -2.46 18.05 -40.11
C GLU A 9 -3.08 19.46 -40.25
N GLN A 10 -4.41 19.59 -40.13
CA GLN A 10 -5.12 20.88 -40.17
C GLN A 10 -5.13 21.63 -38.82
N LEU A 11 -5.09 20.91 -37.69
CA LEU A 11 -5.18 21.50 -36.36
C LEU A 11 -3.82 21.87 -35.76
N CYS A 12 -2.73 21.30 -36.27
CA CYS A 12 -1.36 21.65 -35.90
C CYS A 12 -0.74 22.55 -36.98
N ALA A 13 -0.17 23.69 -36.58
CA ALA A 13 0.61 24.55 -37.48
C ALA A 13 1.91 23.86 -37.93
N GLU A 14 2.55 23.10 -37.04
CA GLU A 14 3.69 22.22 -37.33
C GLU A 14 3.41 20.80 -36.83
N PRO A 15 2.76 19.93 -37.64
CA PRO A 15 2.46 18.56 -37.22
C PRO A 15 3.74 17.73 -37.08
N GLN A 16 3.86 16.98 -35.99
CA GLN A 16 5.05 16.18 -35.73
C GLN A 16 5.12 14.96 -36.67
N GLU A 17 6.19 14.86 -37.46
CA GLU A 17 6.37 13.77 -38.42
C GLU A 17 6.40 12.39 -37.75
N SER A 18 6.83 12.30 -36.49
CA SER A 18 6.78 11.07 -35.70
C SER A 18 5.35 10.57 -35.47
N VAL A 19 4.41 11.48 -35.18
CA VAL A 19 2.99 11.18 -34.99
C VAL A 19 2.34 10.83 -36.33
N LEU A 20 2.64 11.59 -37.39
CA LEU A 20 2.16 11.31 -38.74
C LEU A 20 2.64 9.96 -39.26
N ARG A 21 3.89 9.57 -38.95
CA ARG A 21 4.46 8.28 -39.30
C ARG A 21 3.71 7.14 -38.61
N ARG A 22 3.44 7.24 -37.30
CA ARG A 22 2.65 6.24 -36.55
C ARG A 22 1.20 6.12 -37.05
N LEU A 23 0.60 7.24 -37.45
CA LEU A 23 -0.72 7.25 -38.07
C LEU A 23 -0.73 6.63 -39.48
N ARG A 24 0.42 6.60 -40.17
CA ARG A 24 0.61 6.04 -41.53
C ARG A 24 0.97 4.56 -41.52
N GLU A 25 1.86 4.13 -40.63
CA GLU A 25 2.31 2.74 -40.46
C GLU A 25 1.16 1.77 -40.14
N ARG A 26 0.05 2.28 -39.60
CA ARG A 26 -1.15 1.49 -39.25
C ARG A 26 -2.09 1.21 -40.41
N GLY A 27 -1.80 1.68 -41.63
CA GLY A 27 -2.58 1.37 -42.82
C GLY A 27 -2.69 -0.14 -43.15
N GLU A 28 -1.85 -0.98 -42.53
CA GLU A 28 -1.62 -2.36 -42.95
C GLU A 28 -2.09 -3.45 -41.95
N GLU A 29 -2.47 -3.11 -40.71
CA GLU A 29 -2.90 -4.09 -39.70
C GLU A 29 -4.43 -4.05 -39.44
N PRO A 30 -5.20 -5.05 -39.88
CA PRO A 30 -6.64 -5.11 -39.66
C PRO A 30 -6.94 -5.60 -38.24
N GLY A 31 -7.57 -4.75 -37.41
CA GLY A 31 -8.38 -5.23 -36.28
C GLY A 31 -8.10 -4.68 -34.88
N ARG A 32 -7.06 -3.86 -34.65
CA ARG A 32 -6.86 -3.22 -33.33
C ARG A 32 -7.03 -1.72 -33.41
N GLY A 33 -8.07 -1.17 -32.79
CA GLY A 33 -8.34 0.25 -32.54
C GLY A 33 -7.29 1.02 -31.72
N ARG A 34 -5.99 0.66 -31.76
CA ARG A 34 -4.94 1.24 -30.91
C ARG A 34 -4.21 2.42 -31.57
N LEU A 35 -4.18 3.57 -30.89
CA LEU A 35 -3.27 4.70 -31.15
C LEU A 35 -2.06 4.56 -30.22
N ASP A 36 -0.93 4.13 -30.74
CA ASP A 36 0.31 3.96 -29.97
C ASP A 36 1.28 5.09 -30.30
N LEU A 37 1.45 6.02 -29.35
CA LEU A 37 2.40 7.13 -29.42
C LEU A 37 3.49 7.00 -28.35
N THR A 38 3.70 5.80 -27.82
CA THR A 38 4.69 5.55 -26.76
C THR A 38 6.10 5.98 -27.17
N ALA A 39 6.84 6.53 -26.20
CA ALA A 39 8.20 7.05 -26.36
C ALA A 39 8.35 8.20 -27.39
N GLN A 40 7.25 8.91 -27.71
CA GLN A 40 7.28 10.10 -28.57
C GLN A 40 7.14 11.36 -27.73
N SER A 41 8.08 12.31 -27.86
CA SER A 41 7.98 13.62 -27.21
C SER A 41 6.86 14.44 -27.87
N LEU A 42 5.67 14.46 -27.25
CA LEU A 42 4.50 15.16 -27.79
C LEU A 42 4.55 16.65 -27.42
N SER A 43 4.41 17.53 -28.41
CA SER A 43 4.31 18.97 -28.17
C SER A 43 2.96 19.35 -27.54
N LEU A 44 2.90 20.49 -26.85
CA LEU A 44 1.63 21.03 -26.30
C LEU A 44 0.58 21.22 -27.39
N GLU A 45 0.99 21.66 -28.58
CA GLU A 45 0.11 21.82 -29.73
C GLU A 45 -0.45 20.48 -30.22
N THR A 46 0.39 19.44 -30.24
CA THR A 46 -0.05 18.07 -30.54
C THR A 46 -1.03 17.55 -29.50
N CYS A 47 -0.78 17.78 -28.20
CA CYS A 47 -1.69 17.40 -27.12
C CYS A 47 -3.04 18.12 -27.24
N ARG A 48 -3.03 19.42 -27.59
CA ARG A 48 -4.23 20.22 -27.81
C ARG A 48 -5.02 19.75 -29.04
N ALA A 49 -4.34 19.43 -30.13
CA ALA A 49 -4.98 18.88 -31.33
C ALA A 49 -5.60 17.49 -31.03
N LEU A 50 -4.85 16.60 -30.38
CA LEU A 50 -5.35 15.29 -29.95
C LEU A 50 -6.53 15.41 -28.99
N GLY A 51 -6.49 16.33 -28.00
CA GLY A 51 -7.60 16.58 -27.08
C GLY A 51 -8.87 17.06 -27.78
N ARG A 52 -8.77 17.74 -28.93
CA ARG A 52 -9.93 18.13 -29.76
C ARG A 52 -10.40 17.01 -30.69
N LEU A 53 -9.49 16.17 -31.16
CA LEU A 53 -9.79 15.12 -32.14
C LEU A 53 -10.29 13.81 -31.52
N LEU A 54 -9.73 13.43 -30.37
CA LEU A 54 -10.09 12.20 -29.66
C LEU A 54 -11.59 12.11 -29.34
N PRO A 55 -12.32 13.17 -28.89
CA PRO A 55 -13.76 13.10 -28.68
C PRO A 55 -14.56 12.52 -29.86
N GLY A 56 -14.22 12.91 -31.10
CA GLY A 56 -14.91 12.49 -32.33
C GLY A 56 -14.33 11.24 -32.99
N ALA A 57 -13.24 10.69 -32.44
CA ALA A 57 -12.50 9.60 -33.07
C ALA A 57 -13.08 8.23 -32.72
N ALA A 58 -14.08 7.78 -33.49
CA ALA A 58 -14.67 6.46 -33.34
C ALA A 58 -13.72 5.29 -33.66
N ALA A 59 -12.59 5.59 -34.33
CA ALA A 59 -11.63 4.59 -34.79
C ALA A 59 -10.66 4.07 -33.71
N PHE A 60 -10.57 4.75 -32.56
CA PHE A 60 -9.64 4.40 -31.49
C PHE A 60 -10.35 3.86 -30.25
N THR A 61 -10.02 2.62 -29.91
CA THR A 61 -10.44 1.90 -28.70
C THR A 61 -9.31 1.79 -27.68
N GLU A 62 -8.06 2.02 -28.05
CA GLU A 62 -6.91 1.98 -27.14
C GLU A 62 -6.02 3.18 -27.45
N VAL A 63 -5.61 3.95 -26.45
CA VAL A 63 -4.73 5.12 -26.60
C VAL A 63 -3.55 4.93 -25.65
N ALA A 64 -2.36 4.77 -26.21
CA ALA A 64 -1.13 4.60 -25.46
C ALA A 64 -0.22 5.81 -25.63
N LEU A 65 -0.02 6.52 -24.52
CA LEU A 65 0.74 7.76 -24.37
C LEU A 65 1.81 7.57 -23.29
N GLY A 66 2.48 6.42 -23.32
CA GLY A 66 3.52 6.08 -22.36
C GLY A 66 4.86 6.73 -22.72
N ASP A 67 5.56 7.35 -21.77
CA ASP A 67 6.86 7.99 -21.98
C ASP A 67 6.82 9.08 -23.07
N CYS A 68 5.77 9.90 -23.06
CA CYS A 68 5.54 10.93 -24.08
C CYS A 68 6.08 12.32 -23.72
N GLY A 69 6.70 12.49 -22.55
CA GLY A 69 7.21 13.78 -22.09
C GLY A 69 6.13 14.87 -22.03
N LEU A 70 4.88 14.49 -21.73
CA LEU A 70 3.73 15.40 -21.74
C LEU A 70 3.91 16.55 -20.75
N SER A 71 3.57 17.78 -21.13
CA SER A 71 3.44 18.88 -20.17
C SER A 71 2.15 18.75 -19.36
N GLU A 72 2.08 19.37 -18.18
CA GLU A 72 0.85 19.39 -17.35
C GLU A 72 -0.37 19.90 -18.14
N GLU A 73 -0.22 21.04 -18.81
CA GLU A 73 -1.28 21.62 -19.65
C GLU A 73 -1.66 20.65 -20.78
N GLY A 74 -0.66 19.94 -21.36
CA GLY A 74 -0.89 18.92 -22.37
C GLY A 74 -1.72 17.74 -21.88
N VAL A 75 -1.41 17.20 -20.69
CA VAL A 75 -2.18 16.11 -20.08
C VAL A 75 -3.60 16.57 -19.73
N SER A 76 -3.75 17.75 -19.13
CA SER A 76 -5.07 18.29 -18.78
C SER A 76 -5.96 18.47 -20.01
N LEU A 77 -5.43 19.00 -21.11
CA LEU A 77 -6.16 19.14 -22.38
C LEU A 77 -6.53 17.78 -23.01
N LEU A 78 -5.64 16.79 -22.93
CA LEU A 78 -5.92 15.43 -23.40
C LEU A 78 -7.01 14.77 -22.57
N LEU A 79 -6.92 14.82 -21.24
CA LEU A 79 -7.90 14.24 -20.33
C LEU A 79 -9.27 14.92 -20.47
N HIS A 80 -9.30 16.25 -20.56
CA HIS A 80 -10.54 17.00 -20.79
C HIS A 80 -11.20 16.62 -22.12
N GLY A 81 -10.41 16.41 -23.18
CA GLY A 81 -10.92 15.87 -24.44
C GLY A 81 -11.48 14.45 -24.31
N LEU A 82 -10.77 13.59 -23.58
CA LEU A 82 -11.19 12.21 -23.32
C LEU A 82 -12.45 12.12 -22.45
N CYS A 83 -12.75 13.13 -21.63
CA CYS A 83 -14.01 13.18 -20.88
C CYS A 83 -15.25 13.14 -21.79
N SER A 84 -15.16 13.61 -23.04
CA SER A 84 -16.27 13.57 -24.01
C SER A 84 -16.19 12.39 -24.99
N ASN A 85 -15.17 11.54 -24.87
CA ASN A 85 -14.99 10.39 -25.75
C ASN A 85 -15.80 9.18 -25.23
N THR A 86 -16.40 8.42 -26.16
CA THR A 86 -17.21 7.23 -25.86
C THR A 86 -16.64 5.92 -26.42
N THR A 87 -15.50 5.98 -27.11
CA THR A 87 -14.96 4.87 -27.91
C THR A 87 -13.70 4.26 -27.33
N VAL A 88 -12.88 5.06 -26.64
CA VAL A 88 -11.64 4.64 -25.99
C VAL A 88 -11.97 3.73 -24.81
N LYS A 89 -11.39 2.54 -24.83
CA LYS A 89 -11.57 1.50 -23.81
C LYS A 89 -10.34 1.29 -22.93
N LEU A 90 -9.16 1.68 -23.41
CA LEU A 90 -7.91 1.59 -22.69
C LEU A 90 -7.14 2.89 -22.86
N LEU A 91 -6.76 3.51 -21.74
CA LEU A 91 -5.86 4.65 -21.70
C LEU A 91 -4.59 4.27 -20.95
N ASP A 92 -3.45 4.39 -21.62
CA ASP A 92 -2.13 4.17 -21.04
C ASP A 92 -1.37 5.49 -20.98
N LEU A 93 -1.03 5.90 -19.75
CA LEU A 93 -0.34 7.13 -19.41
C LEU A 93 0.92 6.84 -18.58
N LYS A 94 1.58 5.70 -18.82
CA LYS A 94 2.82 5.29 -18.15
C LYS A 94 3.96 6.32 -18.28
N VAL A 95 4.76 6.54 -17.23
CA VAL A 95 5.99 7.36 -17.26
C VAL A 95 5.78 8.71 -17.97
N ASN A 96 4.80 9.51 -17.55
CA ASN A 96 4.71 10.87 -18.05
C ASN A 96 5.43 11.78 -17.06
N GLY A 97 6.62 12.26 -17.42
CA GLY A 97 7.51 13.04 -16.54
C GLY A 97 6.90 14.29 -15.88
N CYS A 98 5.67 14.68 -16.23
CA CYS A 98 4.87 15.72 -15.57
C CYS A 98 4.44 15.40 -14.13
N PHE A 99 4.55 14.16 -13.64
CA PHE A 99 4.28 13.85 -12.23
C PHE A 99 5.53 13.97 -11.31
N ASN A 100 6.68 14.38 -11.84
CA ASN A 100 7.97 14.45 -11.12
C ASN A 100 8.37 15.86 -10.64
N GLY A 101 7.57 16.90 -10.92
CA GLY A 101 7.88 18.28 -10.55
C GLY A 101 7.39 18.65 -9.14
N TYR A 102 8.11 19.50 -8.41
CA TYR A 102 7.75 19.99 -7.06
C TYR A 102 6.51 20.90 -7.00
N ARG A 103 5.80 21.05 -8.11
CA ARG A 103 4.55 21.80 -8.23
C ARG A 103 3.56 20.99 -9.06
N ASP A 104 2.42 20.69 -8.44
CA ASP A 104 1.08 20.81 -9.01
C ASP A 104 0.19 19.55 -9.00
N SER A 105 -0.89 19.71 -8.23
CA SER A 105 -2.06 18.84 -8.09
C SER A 105 -2.95 18.81 -9.34
N GLY A 106 -2.67 19.63 -10.36
CA GLY A 106 -3.55 19.85 -11.51
C GLY A 106 -3.77 18.61 -12.37
N VAL A 107 -2.74 17.79 -12.61
CA VAL A 107 -2.87 16.55 -13.41
C VAL A 107 -3.67 15.48 -12.65
N ILE A 108 -3.41 15.31 -11.36
CA ILE A 108 -4.14 14.34 -10.54
C ILE A 108 -5.60 14.80 -10.35
N GLN A 109 -5.82 16.12 -10.22
CA GLN A 109 -7.16 16.71 -10.22
C GLN A 109 -7.87 16.47 -11.55
N ALA A 110 -7.18 16.58 -12.69
CA ALA A 110 -7.74 16.26 -14.00
C ALA A 110 -8.08 14.77 -14.16
N LEU A 111 -7.29 13.86 -13.57
CA LEU A 111 -7.64 12.45 -13.49
C LEU A 111 -8.83 12.21 -12.56
N ALA A 112 -8.89 12.91 -11.42
CA ALA A 112 -10.00 12.82 -10.47
C ALA A 112 -11.30 13.33 -11.09
N THR A 113 -11.28 14.47 -11.80
CA THR A 113 -12.44 14.98 -12.52
C THR A 113 -12.86 14.02 -13.62
N LEU A 114 -11.92 13.46 -14.39
CA LEU A 114 -12.23 12.42 -15.37
C LEU A 114 -12.98 11.25 -14.74
N LEU A 115 -12.55 10.77 -13.57
CA LEU A 115 -13.21 9.66 -12.88
C LEU A 115 -14.58 10.04 -12.28
N LEU A 116 -14.76 11.30 -11.86
CA LEU A 116 -15.95 11.83 -11.18
C LEU A 116 -17.10 12.21 -12.15
N PHE A 117 -16.85 12.48 -13.43
CA PHE A 117 -17.82 13.01 -14.41
C PHE A 117 -18.98 12.06 -14.81
N ASN A 118 -19.38 11.13 -13.93
CA ASN A 118 -20.25 10.00 -14.23
C ASN A 118 -21.74 10.16 -13.88
N GLU A 119 -22.20 11.29 -13.36
CA GLU A 119 -23.57 11.35 -12.84
C GLU A 119 -24.65 11.71 -13.87
N LEU A 120 -24.34 12.37 -15.00
CA LEU A 120 -25.41 12.98 -15.81
C LEU A 120 -25.35 12.87 -17.34
N GLN A 121 -24.27 12.38 -17.97
CA GLN A 121 -24.22 12.25 -19.44
C GLN A 121 -23.33 11.08 -19.88
N SER A 122 -23.69 10.50 -21.02
CA SER A 122 -23.20 9.31 -21.75
C SER A 122 -21.68 9.15 -21.97
N CYS A 123 -20.84 9.50 -21.01
CA CYS A 123 -19.40 9.29 -21.09
C CYS A 123 -19.07 7.92 -20.49
N LEU A 124 -19.10 6.89 -21.32
CA LEU A 124 -18.61 5.55 -20.96
C LEU A 124 -17.09 5.63 -20.83
N ILE A 125 -16.62 6.10 -19.67
CA ILE A 125 -15.19 6.20 -19.35
C ILE A 125 -14.61 4.78 -19.39
N PHE A 126 -13.51 4.65 -20.13
CA PHE A 126 -12.80 3.42 -20.47
C PHE A 126 -12.74 2.37 -19.33
N PRO A 127 -12.98 1.07 -19.62
CA PRO A 127 -12.82 0.00 -18.64
C PRO A 127 -11.37 -0.26 -18.22
N SER A 128 -10.34 0.42 -18.77
CA SER A 128 -8.94 0.18 -18.41
C SER A 128 -8.09 1.45 -18.38
N LEU A 129 -7.44 1.73 -17.26
CA LEU A 129 -6.53 2.86 -17.04
C LEU A 129 -5.17 2.35 -16.53
N ILE A 130 -4.08 2.72 -17.22
CA ILE A 130 -2.71 2.36 -16.85
C ILE A 130 -1.95 3.63 -16.47
N LEU A 131 -1.47 3.69 -15.22
CA LEU A 131 -0.77 4.83 -14.63
C LEU A 131 0.57 4.42 -14.02
N GLU A 132 1.25 3.43 -14.60
CA GLU A 132 2.55 2.95 -14.12
C GLU A 132 3.59 4.08 -14.03
N TRP A 133 4.41 4.10 -12.96
CA TRP A 133 5.56 5.02 -12.82
C TRP A 133 5.22 6.53 -12.86
N ASN A 134 4.10 6.93 -12.25
CA ASN A 134 3.67 8.33 -12.20
C ASN A 134 3.75 8.94 -10.79
N ASN A 135 4.41 8.29 -9.82
CA ASN A 135 4.64 8.83 -8.47
C ASN A 135 3.39 9.45 -7.78
N LEU A 136 2.18 8.96 -8.11
CA LEU A 136 0.91 9.54 -7.65
C LEU A 136 0.79 9.58 -6.12
N GLY A 137 1.44 8.64 -5.44
CA GLY A 137 1.43 8.50 -3.98
C GLY A 137 2.22 9.56 -3.21
N MET A 138 3.02 10.39 -3.89
CA MET A 138 3.71 11.53 -3.27
C MET A 138 2.78 12.73 -3.01
N TRP A 139 1.59 12.73 -3.61
CA TRP A 139 0.66 13.85 -3.62
C TRP A 139 -0.61 13.49 -2.84
N GLU A 140 -0.58 13.62 -1.51
CA GLU A 140 -1.67 13.12 -0.64
C GLU A 140 -3.04 13.70 -1.00
N GLU A 141 -3.18 15.03 -1.13
CA GLU A 141 -4.47 15.67 -1.46
C GLU A 141 -4.99 15.31 -2.87
N GLY A 142 -4.07 15.25 -3.85
CA GLY A 142 -4.41 14.86 -5.21
C GLY A 142 -4.84 13.39 -5.27
N PHE A 143 -4.08 12.50 -4.62
CA PHE A 143 -4.37 11.07 -4.59
C PHE A 143 -5.69 10.78 -3.85
N SER A 144 -6.01 11.54 -2.81
CA SER A 144 -7.29 11.48 -2.11
C SER A 144 -8.46 11.82 -3.04
N SER A 145 -8.32 12.91 -3.81
CA SER A 145 -9.30 13.33 -4.81
C SER A 145 -9.46 12.28 -5.92
N PHE A 146 -8.36 11.68 -6.37
CA PHE A 146 -8.37 10.56 -7.30
C PHE A 146 -9.10 9.33 -6.73
N CYS A 147 -8.85 8.98 -5.46
CA CYS A 147 -9.53 7.89 -4.77
C CYS A 147 -11.03 8.17 -4.60
N GLN A 148 -11.43 9.41 -4.32
CA GLN A 148 -12.83 9.80 -4.27
C GLN A 148 -13.51 9.64 -5.63
N GLY A 149 -12.88 10.12 -6.70
CA GLY A 149 -13.36 9.90 -8.07
C GLY A 149 -13.44 8.41 -8.42
N LEU A 150 -12.45 7.62 -8.00
CA LEU A 150 -12.45 6.17 -8.17
C LEU A 150 -13.61 5.49 -7.42
N GLY A 151 -13.93 5.93 -6.20
CA GLY A 151 -15.04 5.40 -5.40
C GLY A 151 -16.40 5.63 -6.05
N ALA A 152 -16.61 6.81 -6.66
CA ALA A 152 -17.82 7.16 -7.39
C ALA A 152 -17.91 6.51 -8.78
N ASN A 153 -16.79 6.01 -9.31
CA ASN A 153 -16.75 5.47 -10.66
C ASN A 153 -17.39 4.07 -10.77
N SER A 154 -18.39 3.94 -11.64
CA SER A 154 -19.15 2.71 -11.87
C SER A 154 -18.80 1.97 -13.17
N PHE A 155 -17.76 2.40 -13.90
CA PHE A 155 -17.40 1.85 -15.21
C PHE A 155 -15.97 1.30 -15.30
N LEU A 156 -15.04 1.82 -14.50
CA LEU A 156 -13.64 1.43 -14.55
C LEU A 156 -13.47 0.00 -14.04
N GLN A 157 -13.17 -0.93 -14.93
CA GLN A 157 -12.95 -2.33 -14.58
C GLN A 157 -11.50 -2.64 -14.25
N ARG A 158 -10.55 -1.89 -14.85
CA ARG A 158 -9.12 -2.10 -14.74
C ARG A 158 -8.33 -0.85 -14.42
N LEU A 159 -7.48 -0.96 -13.40
CA LEU A 159 -6.59 0.09 -12.98
C LEU A 159 -5.22 -0.49 -12.63
N ASP A 160 -4.16 0.09 -13.19
CA ASP A 160 -2.77 -0.25 -12.90
C ASP A 160 -2.05 0.94 -12.24
N LEU A 161 -1.63 0.74 -11.00
CA LEU A 161 -0.96 1.73 -10.14
C LEU A 161 0.43 1.25 -9.67
N ARG A 162 1.11 0.39 -10.44
CA ARG A 162 2.49 -0.02 -10.14
C ARG A 162 3.47 1.15 -10.05
N SER A 163 4.47 1.02 -9.16
CA SER A 163 5.57 1.98 -9.04
C SER A 163 5.12 3.45 -8.93
N ASN A 164 4.07 3.72 -8.16
CA ASN A 164 3.52 5.05 -7.94
C ASN A 164 3.89 5.67 -6.58
N GLN A 165 4.82 5.07 -5.84
CA GLN A 165 5.22 5.51 -4.50
C GLN A 165 4.03 5.67 -3.53
N ILE A 166 2.97 4.84 -3.68
CA ILE A 166 1.81 4.89 -2.79
C ILE A 166 2.24 4.51 -1.37
N ASN A 167 2.08 5.45 -0.44
CA ASN A 167 2.40 5.26 0.98
C ASN A 167 1.25 4.57 1.73
N HIS A 168 1.43 4.34 3.04
CA HIS A 168 0.41 3.69 3.88
C HIS A 168 -0.89 4.50 4.01
N GLN A 169 -0.84 5.84 3.92
CA GLN A 169 -2.03 6.70 3.99
C GLN A 169 -2.84 6.65 2.70
N GLY A 170 -2.18 6.81 1.55
CA GLY A 170 -2.79 6.66 0.24
C GLY A 170 -3.38 5.25 0.06
N ALA A 171 -2.74 4.20 0.57
CA ALA A 171 -3.32 2.86 0.59
C ALA A 171 -4.61 2.77 1.42
N GLY A 172 -4.72 3.54 2.50
CA GLY A 172 -5.95 3.66 3.29
C GLY A 172 -7.09 4.33 2.53
N GLU A 173 -6.79 5.41 1.79
CA GLU A 173 -7.76 6.08 0.93
C GLU A 173 -8.21 5.19 -0.23
N LEU A 174 -7.27 4.48 -0.86
CA LEU A 174 -7.57 3.50 -1.89
C LEU A 174 -8.46 2.38 -1.36
N ALA A 175 -8.24 1.93 -0.12
CA ALA A 175 -9.12 0.95 0.52
C ALA A 175 -10.55 1.49 0.72
N MET A 176 -10.70 2.77 1.11
CA MET A 176 -12.02 3.40 1.21
C MET A 176 -12.71 3.51 -0.15
N ALA A 177 -11.97 3.90 -1.19
CA ALA A 177 -12.47 3.95 -2.56
C ALA A 177 -12.93 2.57 -3.05
N LEU A 178 -12.12 1.53 -2.85
CA LEU A 178 -12.45 0.15 -3.21
C LEU A 178 -13.67 -0.37 -2.43
N LYS A 179 -13.90 0.07 -1.20
CA LYS A 179 -15.09 -0.30 -0.43
C LYS A 179 -16.39 0.20 -1.08
N GLN A 180 -16.35 1.39 -1.68
CA GLN A 180 -17.51 2.03 -2.32
C GLN A 180 -17.67 1.61 -3.78
N ASN A 181 -16.56 1.37 -4.48
CA ASN A 181 -16.56 1.03 -5.88
C ASN A 181 -17.14 -0.38 -6.14
N ALA A 182 -18.22 -0.46 -6.93
CA ALA A 182 -18.88 -1.70 -7.31
C ALA A 182 -18.55 -2.20 -8.74
N SER A 183 -17.71 -1.49 -9.48
CA SER A 183 -17.41 -1.76 -10.89
C SER A 183 -16.02 -2.33 -11.15
N LEU A 184 -15.08 -2.06 -10.25
CA LEU A 184 -13.68 -2.43 -10.43
C LEU A 184 -13.51 -3.93 -10.22
N GLN A 185 -13.31 -4.64 -11.32
CA GLN A 185 -13.22 -6.10 -11.32
C GLN A 185 -11.79 -6.59 -11.24
N VAL A 186 -10.84 -5.86 -11.82
CA VAL A 186 -9.47 -6.34 -11.98
C VAL A 186 -8.56 -5.14 -11.82
N LEU A 187 -7.87 -4.98 -10.69
CA LEU A 187 -6.64 -4.18 -10.76
C LEU A 187 -5.71 -4.99 -11.69
N GLY A 188 -5.61 -4.56 -12.97
CA GLY A 188 -4.94 -5.07 -14.20
C GLY A 188 -4.55 -6.55 -14.40
N LYS A 189 -3.84 -6.81 -15.51
CA LYS A 189 -3.17 -8.10 -15.79
C LYS A 189 -1.81 -8.10 -15.09
N SER A 190 -1.57 -9.13 -14.28
CA SER A 190 -0.31 -9.57 -13.66
C SER A 190 0.42 -8.76 -12.58
N ASP A 191 0.12 -7.51 -12.23
CA ASP A 191 1.07 -6.80 -11.33
C ASP A 191 0.54 -5.60 -10.52
N ASN A 192 -0.74 -5.53 -10.16
CA ASN A 192 -1.34 -4.23 -9.83
C ASN A 192 -1.19 -3.83 -8.36
N LEU A 193 -0.58 -2.65 -8.17
CA LEU A 193 0.04 -2.11 -6.95
C LEU A 193 1.43 -2.64 -6.63
N ARG A 194 2.07 -3.46 -7.46
CA ARG A 194 3.46 -3.88 -7.20
C ARG A 194 4.41 -2.70 -7.10
N TRP A 195 5.44 -2.85 -6.27
CA TRP A 195 6.51 -1.86 -6.08
C TRP A 195 6.03 -0.47 -5.61
N ASN A 196 5.10 -0.41 -4.65
CA ASN A 196 4.79 0.80 -3.87
C ASN A 196 5.29 0.68 -2.42
N ASN A 197 5.00 1.66 -1.56
CA ASN A 197 5.42 1.68 -0.15
C ASN A 197 4.20 1.61 0.81
N ILE A 198 3.30 0.67 0.56
CA ILE A 198 2.02 0.51 1.27
C ILE A 198 2.24 0.17 2.75
N GLY A 199 3.22 -0.71 3.04
CA GLY A 199 3.55 -1.16 4.40
C GLY A 199 2.45 -1.96 5.09
N LEU A 200 2.67 -2.30 6.36
CA LEU A 200 1.76 -3.11 7.19
C LEU A 200 0.36 -2.48 7.33
N LEU A 201 0.29 -1.19 7.65
CA LEU A 201 -0.97 -0.48 7.92
C LEU A 201 -1.84 -0.38 6.66
N GLY A 202 -1.24 -0.01 5.52
CA GLY A 202 -1.93 0.05 4.24
C GLY A 202 -2.41 -1.33 3.77
N GLY A 203 -1.60 -2.38 3.97
CA GLY A 203 -1.98 -3.76 3.65
C GLY A 203 -3.19 -4.23 4.45
N ARG A 204 -3.27 -3.86 5.74
CA ARG A 204 -4.42 -4.19 6.60
C ARG A 204 -5.68 -3.40 6.21
N ALA A 205 -5.54 -2.14 5.80
CA ALA A 205 -6.64 -1.34 5.28
C ALA A 205 -7.24 -1.97 4.01
N LEU A 206 -6.40 -2.36 3.05
CA LEU A 206 -6.82 -3.04 1.83
C LEU A 206 -7.49 -4.38 2.12
N LEU A 207 -6.94 -5.19 3.04
CA LEU A 207 -7.58 -6.45 3.45
C LEU A 207 -9.00 -6.21 4.03
N ASN A 208 -9.18 -5.16 4.83
CA ASN A 208 -10.48 -4.82 5.39
C ASN A 208 -11.47 -4.36 4.32
N SER A 209 -11.05 -3.61 3.30
CA SER A 209 -11.94 -3.20 2.22
C SER A 209 -12.41 -4.38 1.37
N LEU A 210 -11.56 -5.39 1.16
CA LEU A 210 -11.91 -6.62 0.42
C LEU A 210 -13.01 -7.44 1.08
N ARG A 211 -13.23 -7.29 2.40
CA ARG A 211 -14.36 -7.97 3.07
C ARG A 211 -15.72 -7.41 2.64
N SER A 212 -15.76 -6.11 2.29
CA SER A 212 -16.97 -5.43 1.84
C SER A 212 -17.10 -5.44 0.32
N ASN A 213 -15.99 -5.32 -0.41
CA ASN A 213 -15.96 -5.36 -1.86
C ASN A 213 -16.14 -6.81 -2.36
N LYS A 214 -17.13 -7.03 -3.23
CA LYS A 214 -17.44 -8.36 -3.82
C LYS A 214 -17.10 -8.45 -5.31
N THR A 215 -16.57 -7.38 -5.89
CA THR A 215 -16.42 -7.19 -7.34
C THR A 215 -14.99 -7.44 -7.78
N LEU A 216 -14.02 -7.13 -6.93
CA LEU A 216 -12.59 -7.29 -7.18
C LEU A 216 -12.21 -8.79 -7.30
N LYS A 217 -11.54 -9.13 -8.41
CA LYS A 217 -11.06 -10.48 -8.77
C LYS A 217 -9.56 -10.66 -8.61
N ARG A 218 -8.78 -9.59 -8.73
CA ARG A 218 -7.31 -9.63 -8.59
C ARG A 218 -6.77 -8.38 -7.89
N LEU A 219 -5.87 -8.59 -6.92
CA LEU A 219 -5.10 -7.57 -6.21
C LEU A 219 -3.70 -8.13 -5.95
N GLU A 220 -2.64 -7.42 -6.36
CA GLU A 220 -1.27 -7.92 -6.23
C GLU A 220 -0.37 -6.95 -5.46
N LEU A 221 -0.05 -7.31 -4.22
CA LEU A 221 0.71 -6.44 -3.32
C LEU A 221 2.20 -6.81 -3.24
N ALA A 222 2.77 -7.51 -4.23
CA ALA A 222 4.18 -7.87 -4.21
C ALA A 222 5.11 -6.64 -4.23
N GLY A 223 6.19 -6.66 -3.44
CA GLY A 223 7.16 -5.56 -3.38
C GLY A 223 6.66 -4.30 -2.65
N ASN A 224 5.70 -4.44 -1.73
CA ASN A 224 5.09 -3.31 -0.99
C ASN A 224 5.44 -3.22 0.51
N ASN A 225 6.44 -3.97 0.98
CA ASN A 225 6.75 -4.11 2.41
C ASN A 225 5.54 -4.56 3.26
N VAL A 226 4.63 -5.34 2.68
CA VAL A 226 3.48 -5.94 3.38
C VAL A 226 3.90 -7.32 3.92
N PRO A 227 3.64 -7.63 5.21
CA PRO A 227 3.97 -8.94 5.78
C PRO A 227 3.25 -10.10 5.07
N SER A 228 3.92 -11.25 5.00
CA SER A 228 3.42 -12.42 4.25
C SER A 228 2.06 -12.94 4.72
N ASP A 229 1.73 -12.80 6.00
CA ASP A 229 0.43 -13.21 6.56
C ASP A 229 -0.72 -12.39 5.99
N ILE A 230 -0.52 -11.08 5.80
CA ILE A 230 -1.53 -10.21 5.19
C ILE A 230 -1.66 -10.51 3.70
N LEU A 231 -0.54 -10.79 3.00
CA LEU A 231 -0.58 -11.19 1.59
C LEU A 231 -1.41 -12.46 1.38
N LYS A 232 -1.20 -13.49 2.22
CA LYS A 232 -2.01 -14.72 2.20
C LYS A 232 -3.48 -14.46 2.49
N ALA A 233 -3.78 -13.62 3.47
CA ALA A 233 -5.16 -13.27 3.81
C ALA A 233 -5.86 -12.49 2.67
N VAL A 234 -5.13 -11.61 1.99
CA VAL A 234 -5.61 -10.91 0.79
C VAL A 234 -5.90 -11.91 -0.32
N GLU A 235 -4.96 -12.82 -0.62
CA GLU A 235 -5.13 -13.86 -1.63
C GLU A 235 -6.36 -14.75 -1.35
N GLN A 236 -6.53 -15.18 -0.10
CA GLN A 236 -7.72 -15.92 0.32
C GLN A 236 -9.01 -15.12 0.08
N ALA A 237 -9.05 -13.84 0.48
CA ALA A 237 -10.22 -12.98 0.25
C ALA A 237 -10.54 -12.84 -1.25
N MET A 238 -9.53 -12.75 -2.11
CA MET A 238 -9.69 -12.71 -3.56
C MET A 238 -10.26 -14.02 -4.12
N ASN A 239 -9.77 -15.18 -3.65
CA ASN A 239 -10.30 -16.48 -4.05
C ASN A 239 -11.78 -16.63 -3.69
N HIS A 240 -12.18 -16.21 -2.49
CA HIS A 240 -13.58 -16.22 -2.08
C HIS A 240 -14.46 -15.32 -2.96
N ASN A 241 -13.94 -14.17 -3.40
CA ASN A 241 -14.67 -13.29 -4.33
C ASN A 241 -14.79 -13.92 -5.72
N GLN A 242 -13.75 -14.58 -6.22
CA GLN A 242 -13.75 -15.29 -7.49
C GLN A 242 -14.74 -16.46 -7.48
N ASP A 243 -14.74 -17.28 -6.42
CA ASP A 243 -15.67 -18.41 -6.25
C ASP A 243 -17.13 -17.93 -6.20
N ARG A 244 -17.40 -16.85 -5.46
CA ARG A 244 -18.74 -16.24 -5.38
C ARG A 244 -19.23 -15.83 -6.77
N GLN A 245 -18.38 -15.25 -7.59
CA GLN A 245 -18.76 -14.84 -8.95
C GLN A 245 -18.95 -16.04 -9.88
N SER A 246 -18.14 -17.10 -9.74
CA SER A 246 -18.33 -18.34 -10.48
C SER A 246 -19.71 -18.93 -10.19
N ILE A 247 -20.08 -19.03 -8.90
CA ILE A 247 -21.39 -19.50 -8.45
C ILE A 247 -22.51 -18.61 -9.00
N LEU A 248 -22.35 -17.28 -8.94
CA LEU A 248 -23.36 -16.35 -9.48
C LEU A 248 -23.53 -16.50 -10.99
N SER A 249 -22.43 -16.65 -11.75
CA SER A 249 -22.48 -16.88 -13.19
C SER A 249 -23.16 -18.21 -13.52
N GLU A 250 -22.88 -19.25 -12.74
CA GLU A 250 -23.51 -20.56 -12.91
C GLU A 250 -25.02 -20.49 -12.62
N ILE A 251 -25.43 -19.81 -11.55
CA ILE A 251 -26.84 -19.56 -11.23
C ILE A 251 -27.53 -18.78 -12.35
N GLN A 252 -26.88 -17.74 -12.90
CA GLN A 252 -27.43 -16.98 -14.02
C GLN A 252 -27.59 -17.83 -15.27
N ASN A 253 -26.59 -18.65 -15.60
CA ASN A 253 -26.65 -19.57 -16.73
C ASN A 253 -27.77 -20.61 -16.56
N ARG A 254 -27.87 -21.23 -15.37
CA ARG A 254 -28.95 -22.17 -15.04
C ARG A 254 -30.31 -21.50 -15.13
N THR A 255 -30.46 -20.30 -14.56
CA THR A 255 -31.71 -19.52 -14.64
C THR A 255 -32.06 -19.21 -16.10
N SER A 256 -31.09 -18.86 -16.95
CA SER A 256 -31.32 -18.61 -18.38
C SER A 256 -31.77 -19.86 -19.12
N ILE A 257 -31.16 -21.01 -18.86
CA ILE A 257 -31.53 -22.29 -19.46
C ILE A 257 -32.95 -22.69 -19.03
N LEU A 258 -33.21 -22.70 -17.72
CA LEU A 258 -34.54 -22.99 -17.17
C LEU A 258 -35.62 -22.04 -17.73
N SER A 259 -35.30 -20.75 -17.86
CA SER A 259 -36.24 -19.78 -18.44
C SER A 259 -36.57 -20.10 -19.90
N LYS A 260 -35.58 -20.54 -20.69
CA LYS A 260 -35.79 -20.98 -22.07
C LYS A 260 -36.61 -22.27 -22.14
N GLU A 261 -36.34 -23.24 -21.27
CA GLU A 261 -37.09 -24.50 -21.19
C GLU A 261 -38.56 -24.27 -20.79
N VAL A 262 -38.80 -23.38 -19.82
CA VAL A 262 -40.17 -23.01 -19.42
C VAL A 262 -40.91 -22.35 -20.58
N LEU A 263 -40.25 -21.46 -21.34
CA LEU A 263 -40.82 -20.85 -22.55
C LEU A 263 -41.14 -21.92 -23.61
N SER A 264 -40.21 -22.83 -23.91
CA SER A 264 -40.46 -23.89 -24.90
C SER A 264 -41.57 -24.84 -24.48
N LEU A 265 -41.63 -25.21 -23.20
CA LEU A 265 -42.73 -26.04 -22.67
C LEU A 265 -44.07 -25.31 -22.75
N LYS A 266 -44.08 -24.00 -22.49
CA LYS A 266 -45.29 -23.19 -22.62
C LYS A 266 -45.77 -23.16 -24.07
N ASP A 267 -44.86 -22.96 -25.03
CA ASP A 267 -45.17 -22.95 -26.47
C ASP A 267 -45.63 -24.31 -26.98
N GLU A 268 -45.04 -25.40 -26.48
CA GLU A 268 -45.47 -26.76 -26.81
C GLU A 268 -46.85 -27.08 -26.22
N LYS A 269 -47.13 -26.63 -25.00
CA LYS A 269 -48.44 -26.80 -24.36
C LYS A 269 -49.53 -25.99 -25.04
N THR A 270 -49.27 -24.75 -25.47
CA THR A 270 -50.22 -23.98 -26.28
C THR A 270 -50.46 -24.65 -27.63
N LYS A 271 -49.44 -25.21 -28.28
CA LYS A 271 -49.61 -25.97 -29.52
C LYS A 271 -50.46 -27.23 -29.32
N GLN A 272 -50.18 -28.02 -28.28
CA GLN A 272 -51.00 -29.19 -27.92
C GLN A 272 -52.46 -28.80 -27.64
N PHE A 273 -52.68 -27.66 -26.99
CA PHE A 273 -54.03 -27.15 -26.73
C PHE A 273 -54.76 -26.73 -28.02
N LEU A 274 -54.06 -26.10 -28.96
CA LEU A 274 -54.60 -25.75 -30.28
C LEU A 274 -54.93 -27.01 -31.10
N ASP A 275 -54.03 -27.98 -31.16
CA ASP A 275 -54.26 -29.26 -31.87
C ASP A 275 -55.47 -30.02 -31.28
N LEU A 276 -55.64 -29.98 -29.95
CA LEU A 276 -56.81 -30.55 -29.29
C LEU A 276 -58.09 -29.79 -29.64
N MET A 277 -58.08 -28.45 -29.65
CA MET A 277 -59.23 -27.66 -30.10
C MET A 277 -59.60 -27.97 -31.55
N ASP A 278 -58.63 -28.04 -32.46
CA ASP A 278 -58.86 -28.44 -33.85
C ASP A 278 -59.47 -29.83 -33.96
N THR A 279 -59.04 -30.77 -33.11
CA THR A 279 -59.61 -32.12 -33.07
C THR A 279 -61.05 -32.11 -32.58
N ILE A 280 -61.34 -31.33 -31.53
CA ILE A 280 -62.70 -31.15 -31.00
C ILE A 280 -63.60 -30.52 -32.06
N ASP A 281 -63.12 -29.51 -32.79
CA ASP A 281 -63.92 -28.84 -33.81
C ASP A 281 -64.17 -29.74 -35.03
N LYS A 282 -63.18 -30.53 -35.45
CA LYS A 282 -63.38 -31.60 -36.46
C LYS A 282 -64.42 -32.63 -36.02
N GLN A 283 -64.37 -33.08 -34.76
CA GLN A 283 -65.36 -34.00 -34.21
C GLN A 283 -66.75 -33.38 -34.16
N LYS A 284 -66.88 -32.11 -33.77
CA LYS A 284 -68.16 -31.38 -33.81
C LYS A 284 -68.71 -31.29 -35.23
N GLU A 285 -67.87 -31.02 -36.22
CA GLU A 285 -68.30 -31.02 -37.62
C GLU A 285 -68.72 -32.41 -38.11
N GLU A 286 -68.00 -33.48 -37.74
CA GLU A 286 -68.38 -34.85 -38.08
C GLU A 286 -69.71 -35.25 -37.45
N ILE A 287 -69.92 -34.91 -36.17
CA ILE A 287 -71.20 -35.10 -35.48
C ILE A 287 -72.30 -34.33 -36.21
N ALA A 288 -72.08 -33.06 -36.54
CA ALA A 288 -73.06 -32.26 -37.28
C ALA A 288 -73.36 -32.84 -38.68
N ARG A 289 -72.37 -33.41 -39.38
CA ARG A 289 -72.57 -34.11 -40.66
C ARG A 289 -73.37 -35.40 -40.48
N SER A 290 -73.05 -36.19 -39.45
CA SER A 290 -73.78 -37.41 -39.08
C SER A 290 -75.24 -37.10 -38.74
N ASP A 291 -75.48 -36.03 -37.98
CA ASP A 291 -76.82 -35.58 -37.60
C ASP A 291 -77.63 -35.10 -38.82
N ARG A 292 -76.99 -34.40 -39.77
CA ARG A 292 -77.64 -34.04 -41.05
C ARG A 292 -77.98 -35.27 -41.88
N MET A 293 -77.08 -36.25 -41.94
CA MET A 293 -77.28 -37.51 -42.66
C MET A 293 -78.41 -38.35 -42.03
N SER A 294 -78.44 -38.45 -40.70
CA SER A 294 -79.49 -39.16 -39.98
C SER A 294 -80.84 -38.46 -40.13
N ALA A 295 -80.89 -37.13 -40.03
CA ALA A 295 -82.08 -36.33 -40.28
C ALA A 295 -82.62 -36.51 -41.71
N ALA A 296 -81.74 -36.51 -42.73
CA ALA A 296 -82.12 -36.77 -44.12
C ALA A 296 -82.72 -38.18 -44.29
N ARG A 297 -82.11 -39.18 -43.64
CA ARG A 297 -82.59 -40.57 -43.68
C ARG A 297 -83.95 -40.74 -42.98
N VAL A 298 -84.16 -40.04 -41.88
CA VAL A 298 -85.46 -39.98 -41.19
C VAL A 298 -86.52 -39.33 -42.07
N SER A 299 -86.19 -38.23 -42.76
CA SER A 299 -87.09 -37.60 -43.74
C SER A 299 -87.49 -38.55 -44.86
N GLN A 300 -86.52 -39.26 -45.46
CA GLN A 300 -86.80 -40.24 -46.52
C GLN A 300 -87.70 -41.39 -46.03
N LEU A 301 -87.46 -41.89 -44.82
CA LEU A 301 -88.32 -42.91 -44.22
C LEU A 301 -89.73 -42.39 -43.94
N GLN A 302 -89.86 -41.14 -43.51
CA GLN A 302 -91.16 -40.50 -43.29
C GLN A 302 -91.94 -40.32 -44.60
N GLU A 303 -91.27 -39.94 -45.69
CA GLU A 303 -91.87 -39.87 -47.03
C GLU A 303 -92.36 -41.25 -47.49
N ALA A 304 -91.51 -42.29 -47.40
CA ALA A 304 -91.90 -43.65 -47.76
C ALA A 304 -93.07 -44.17 -46.90
N LEU A 305 -93.11 -43.83 -45.61
CA LEU A 305 -94.22 -44.18 -44.72
C LEU A 305 -95.52 -43.48 -45.13
N ASN A 306 -95.45 -42.20 -45.50
CA ASN A 306 -96.60 -41.44 -45.98
C ASN A 306 -97.14 -42.02 -47.30
N GLU A 307 -96.26 -42.43 -48.22
CA GLU A 307 -96.65 -43.13 -49.45
C GLU A 307 -97.36 -44.45 -49.15
N GLN A 308 -96.80 -45.28 -48.26
CA GLN A 308 -97.44 -46.51 -47.83
C GLN A 308 -98.81 -46.27 -47.18
N HIS A 309 -98.93 -45.23 -46.37
CA HIS A 309 -100.19 -44.88 -45.73
C HIS A 309 -101.26 -44.45 -46.75
N SER A 310 -100.85 -43.70 -47.79
CA SER A 310 -101.71 -43.31 -48.92
C SER A 310 -102.21 -44.52 -49.71
N ILE A 311 -101.31 -45.47 -50.01
CA ILE A 311 -101.67 -46.74 -50.68
C ILE A 311 -102.66 -47.55 -49.84
N MET A 312 -102.40 -47.67 -48.53
CA MET A 312 -103.28 -48.40 -47.60
C MET A 312 -104.66 -47.74 -47.48
N SER A 313 -104.73 -46.41 -47.46
CA SER A 313 -105.99 -45.65 -47.48
C SER A 313 -106.79 -45.91 -48.76
N SER A 314 -106.12 -45.91 -49.93
CA SER A 314 -106.74 -46.25 -51.21
C SER A 314 -107.31 -47.67 -51.24
N LEU A 315 -106.56 -48.65 -50.72
CA LEU A 315 -107.00 -50.04 -50.62
C LEU A 315 -108.22 -50.18 -49.69
N LYS A 316 -108.23 -49.48 -48.56
CA LYS A 316 -109.37 -49.47 -47.62
C LYS A 316 -110.64 -48.92 -48.26
N ALA A 317 -110.53 -47.85 -49.05
CA ALA A 317 -111.67 -47.30 -49.79
C ALA A 317 -112.23 -48.31 -50.82
N LYS A 318 -111.35 -49.03 -51.54
CA LYS A 318 -111.77 -50.08 -52.49
C LYS A 318 -112.48 -51.24 -51.78
N LEU A 319 -112.00 -51.66 -50.61
CA LEU A 319 -112.63 -52.72 -49.81
C LEU A 319 -114.07 -52.35 -49.39
N GLN A 320 -114.27 -51.13 -48.91
CA GLN A 320 -115.60 -50.64 -48.51
C GLN A 320 -116.60 -50.63 -49.69
N MET A 321 -116.14 -50.31 -50.90
CA MET A 321 -117.00 -50.39 -52.09
C MET A 321 -117.41 -51.82 -52.43
N THR A 322 -116.52 -52.80 -52.25
CA THR A 322 -116.83 -54.21 -52.52
C THR A 322 -117.77 -54.82 -51.49
N GLU A 323 -117.67 -54.42 -50.23
CA GLU A 323 -118.57 -54.87 -49.15
C GLU A 323 -120.00 -54.33 -49.37
N ALA A 324 -120.15 -53.09 -49.84
CA ALA A 324 -121.46 -52.51 -50.16
C ALA A 324 -122.17 -53.24 -51.32
N ALA A 325 -121.42 -53.75 -52.30
CA ALA A 325 -121.96 -54.51 -53.42
C ALA A 325 -122.47 -55.91 -53.00
N LEU A 326 -121.86 -56.51 -51.97
CA LEU A 326 -122.22 -57.83 -51.46
C LEU A 326 -123.57 -57.79 -50.70
N ALA A 327 -123.80 -56.75 -49.89
CA ALA A 327 -125.05 -56.58 -49.14
C ALA A 327 -126.30 -56.46 -50.06
N LEU A 328 -126.14 -55.85 -51.23
CA LEU A 328 -127.20 -55.72 -52.25
C LEU A 328 -127.55 -57.05 -52.93
N SER A 329 -126.64 -58.01 -52.93
CA SER A 329 -126.84 -59.35 -53.50
C SER A 329 -127.67 -60.23 -52.55
N GLU A 330 -127.45 -60.11 -51.25
CA GLU A 330 -128.12 -60.94 -50.23
C GLU A 330 -129.62 -60.60 -50.09
N GLN A 331 -129.99 -59.33 -50.31
CA GLN A 331 -131.38 -58.88 -50.28
C GLN A 331 -132.24 -59.47 -51.42
N LYS A 332 -131.62 -59.87 -52.54
CA LYS A 332 -132.34 -60.50 -53.68
C LYS A 332 -132.68 -61.96 -53.46
N VAL A 333 -131.93 -62.65 -52.60
CA VAL A 333 -132.15 -64.08 -52.31
C VAL A 333 -133.32 -64.29 -51.35
N HIS A 334 -133.59 -63.32 -50.48
CA HIS A 334 -134.71 -63.39 -49.52
C HIS A 334 -136.09 -63.33 -50.20
N ASN A 335 -136.26 -62.48 -51.23
CA ASN A 335 -137.55 -62.28 -51.91
C ASN A 335 -137.98 -63.47 -52.81
N LEU A 336 -137.07 -64.39 -53.13
CA LEU A 336 -137.38 -65.58 -53.94
C LEU A 336 -137.89 -66.77 -53.10
N GLY A 337 -137.79 -66.70 -51.77
CA GLY A 337 -138.19 -67.78 -50.85
C GLY A 337 -139.70 -67.89 -50.59
N GLU A 338 -140.45 -66.79 -50.71
CA GLU A 338 -141.87 -66.75 -50.33
C GLU A 338 -142.81 -67.29 -51.42
N LEU A 339 -142.36 -67.29 -52.69
CA LEU A 339 -143.18 -67.71 -53.84
C LEU A 339 -143.30 -69.24 -54.00
N LEU A 340 -142.45 -70.02 -53.33
CA LEU A 340 -142.28 -71.45 -53.57
C LEU A 340 -143.18 -72.35 -52.69
N ASN A 341 -143.87 -71.76 -51.69
CA ASN A 341 -144.73 -72.51 -50.76
C ASN A 341 -146.22 -72.58 -51.16
N ALA A 342 -146.68 -71.76 -52.11
CA ALA A 342 -148.09 -71.72 -52.51
C ALA A 342 -148.47 -72.71 -53.64
N MET A 343 -147.49 -73.27 -54.36
CA MET A 343 -147.71 -74.06 -55.59
C MET A 343 -147.75 -75.59 -55.40
N ARG A 344 -147.65 -76.09 -54.15
CA ARG A 344 -147.54 -77.54 -53.86
C ARG A 344 -148.87 -78.26 -53.58
N GLN A 345 -150.03 -77.61 -53.66
CA GLN A 345 -151.29 -78.18 -53.15
C GLN A 345 -152.40 -78.48 -54.17
N GLU A 346 -152.23 -78.24 -55.48
CA GLU A 346 -153.35 -78.40 -56.43
C GLU A 346 -153.11 -79.28 -57.67
N GLN A 347 -152.00 -80.01 -57.79
CA GLN A 347 -151.72 -80.80 -58.98
C GLN A 347 -151.71 -82.32 -58.75
N THR A 348 -152.80 -82.80 -58.16
CA THR A 348 -153.39 -84.09 -58.54
C THR A 348 -154.67 -83.78 -59.29
N SER A 349 -154.54 -83.27 -60.51
CA SER A 349 -155.64 -83.42 -61.46
C SER A 349 -155.16 -84.35 -62.55
N MET A 350 -155.94 -85.40 -62.76
CA MET A 350 -156.14 -85.94 -64.09
C MET A 350 -154.88 -86.49 -64.74
N ALA A 351 -154.59 -87.73 -64.36
CA ALA A 351 -153.81 -88.70 -65.12
C ALA A 351 -154.38 -88.99 -66.54
N GLU A 352 -155.10 -88.06 -67.15
CA GLU A 352 -155.73 -88.18 -68.47
C GLU A 352 -155.33 -87.05 -69.45
N CYS A 353 -154.47 -86.11 -69.06
CA CYS A 353 -153.89 -85.13 -70.01
C CYS A 353 -152.36 -85.30 -70.24
N HIS A 354 -151.81 -86.48 -69.91
CA HIS A 354 -150.37 -86.77 -69.99
C HIS A 354 -149.78 -86.98 -71.40
N LEU A 355 -150.57 -86.79 -72.47
CA LEU A 355 -150.02 -86.87 -73.84
C LEU A 355 -149.47 -85.53 -74.36
N LYS A 356 -149.75 -84.39 -73.70
CA LYS A 356 -149.25 -83.06 -74.10
C LYS A 356 -148.13 -82.49 -73.21
N GLU A 357 -148.01 -82.89 -71.95
CA GLU A 357 -146.94 -82.43 -71.04
C GLU A 357 -145.57 -83.08 -71.32
N LEU A 358 -145.53 -84.28 -71.92
CA LEU A 358 -144.27 -85.00 -72.20
C LEU A 358 -143.37 -84.29 -73.24
N GLN A 359 -143.94 -83.39 -74.07
CA GLN A 359 -143.18 -82.60 -75.03
C GLN A 359 -142.68 -81.26 -74.44
N GLN A 360 -143.40 -80.68 -73.49
CA GLN A 360 -143.03 -79.39 -72.88
C GLN A 360 -141.99 -79.54 -71.76
N GLN A 361 -142.06 -80.63 -70.97
CA GLN A 361 -141.05 -80.93 -69.93
C GLN A 361 -139.67 -81.26 -70.50
N LYS A 362 -139.59 -81.84 -71.71
CA LYS A 362 -138.31 -82.07 -72.40
C LYS A 362 -137.61 -80.75 -72.79
N GLN A 363 -138.36 -79.72 -73.14
CA GLN A 363 -137.82 -78.41 -73.50
C GLN A 363 -137.35 -77.63 -72.25
N GLU A 364 -138.12 -77.66 -71.15
CA GLU A 364 -137.72 -76.99 -69.90
C GLU A 364 -136.53 -77.64 -69.18
N VAL A 365 -136.41 -78.98 -69.24
CA VAL A 365 -135.22 -79.67 -68.70
C VAL A 365 -134.00 -79.29 -69.54
N ALA A 366 -134.11 -79.25 -70.87
CA ALA A 366 -133.02 -78.83 -71.76
C ALA A 366 -132.57 -77.38 -71.51
N ASP A 367 -133.51 -76.45 -71.26
CA ASP A 367 -133.18 -75.05 -70.98
C ASP A 367 -132.55 -74.84 -69.58
N ARG A 368 -132.96 -75.61 -68.57
CA ARG A 368 -132.31 -75.63 -67.24
C ARG A 368 -130.93 -76.27 -67.29
N GLU A 369 -130.76 -77.36 -68.05
CA GLU A 369 -129.46 -78.01 -68.27
C GLU A 369 -128.49 -77.08 -69.00
N ALA A 370 -128.95 -76.36 -70.03
CA ALA A 370 -128.16 -75.38 -70.77
C ALA A 370 -127.77 -74.15 -69.93
N LYS A 371 -128.55 -73.78 -68.91
CA LYS A 371 -128.20 -72.70 -67.98
C LYS A 371 -127.18 -73.17 -66.94
N LEU A 372 -127.39 -74.35 -66.36
CA LEU A 372 -126.46 -74.96 -65.42
C LEU A 372 -125.10 -75.25 -66.07
N LEU A 373 -125.05 -75.68 -67.34
CA LEU A 373 -123.81 -75.87 -68.09
C LEU A 373 -123.06 -74.55 -68.34
N ARG A 374 -123.78 -73.44 -68.55
CA ARG A 374 -123.16 -72.10 -68.67
C ARG A 374 -122.61 -71.61 -67.35
N ASP A 375 -123.33 -71.79 -66.25
CA ASP A 375 -122.86 -71.41 -64.92
C ASP A 375 -121.67 -72.27 -64.48
N LEU A 376 -121.67 -73.57 -64.81
CA LEU A 376 -120.51 -74.47 -64.64
C LEU A 376 -119.30 -74.02 -65.48
N SER A 377 -119.53 -73.55 -66.71
CA SER A 377 -118.46 -72.99 -67.54
C SER A 377 -117.85 -71.73 -66.92
N VAL A 378 -118.68 -70.78 -66.47
CA VAL A 378 -118.20 -69.53 -65.85
C VAL A 378 -117.49 -69.79 -64.51
N ALA A 379 -117.98 -70.76 -63.72
CA ALA A 379 -117.32 -71.20 -62.51
C ALA A 379 -115.99 -71.93 -62.81
N GLY A 380 -115.93 -72.68 -63.92
CA GLY A 380 -114.72 -73.29 -64.45
C GLY A 380 -113.66 -72.25 -64.83
N ASP A 381 -114.06 -71.20 -65.56
CA ASP A 381 -113.17 -70.12 -65.98
C ASP A 381 -112.62 -69.33 -64.78
N LYS A 382 -113.45 -69.06 -63.76
CA LYS A 382 -112.99 -68.44 -62.51
C LYS A 382 -112.02 -69.32 -61.72
N ASN A 383 -112.28 -70.63 -61.64
CA ASN A 383 -111.36 -71.57 -60.99
C ASN A 383 -110.01 -71.64 -61.72
N LEU A 384 -110.02 -71.57 -63.05
CA LEU A 384 -108.80 -71.53 -63.85
C LEU A 384 -108.01 -70.23 -63.58
N LEU A 385 -108.68 -69.08 -63.53
CA LEU A 385 -108.04 -67.79 -63.22
C LEU A 385 -107.43 -67.77 -61.81
N LEU A 386 -108.16 -68.26 -60.81
CA LEU A 386 -107.67 -68.35 -59.44
C LEU A 386 -106.48 -69.31 -59.31
N ARG A 387 -106.51 -70.46 -60.00
CA ARG A 387 -105.34 -71.36 -60.08
C ARG A 387 -104.12 -70.66 -60.67
N ASN A 388 -104.29 -69.94 -61.76
CA ASN A 388 -103.18 -69.19 -62.37
C ASN A 388 -102.62 -68.13 -61.42
N GLN A 389 -103.47 -67.43 -60.65
CA GLN A 389 -103.03 -66.46 -59.64
C GLN A 389 -102.29 -67.12 -58.48
N VAL A 390 -102.76 -68.28 -58.01
CA VAL A 390 -102.06 -69.08 -56.99
C VAL A 390 -100.69 -69.51 -57.51
N ASP A 391 -100.61 -70.03 -58.74
CA ASP A 391 -99.35 -70.44 -59.37
C ASP A 391 -98.37 -69.25 -59.51
N GLU A 392 -98.86 -68.05 -59.84
CA GLU A 392 -98.03 -66.84 -59.87
C GLU A 392 -97.53 -66.41 -58.49
N LEU A 393 -98.38 -66.48 -57.46
CA LEU A 393 -98.01 -66.16 -56.08
C LEU A 393 -97.01 -67.18 -55.54
N GLU A 394 -97.19 -68.46 -55.82
CA GLU A 394 -96.25 -69.52 -55.46
C GLU A 394 -94.87 -69.29 -56.10
N LYS A 395 -94.84 -68.89 -57.38
CA LYS A 395 -93.58 -68.51 -58.05
C LYS A 395 -92.93 -67.30 -57.38
N LYS A 396 -93.69 -66.25 -57.04
CA LYS A 396 -93.17 -65.07 -56.34
C LYS A 396 -92.64 -65.41 -54.95
N CYS A 397 -93.35 -66.24 -54.20
CA CYS A 397 -92.88 -66.74 -52.89
C CYS A 397 -91.57 -67.51 -53.02
N LYS A 398 -91.43 -68.36 -54.05
CA LYS A 398 -90.18 -69.10 -54.33
C LYS A 398 -89.01 -68.15 -54.60
N ILE A 399 -89.21 -67.16 -55.47
CA ILE A 399 -88.18 -66.16 -55.79
C ILE A 399 -87.77 -65.37 -54.55
N GLN A 400 -88.73 -64.96 -53.71
CA GLN A 400 -88.44 -64.24 -52.46
C GLN A 400 -87.71 -65.13 -51.45
N GLN A 401 -88.04 -66.42 -51.39
CA GLN A 401 -87.38 -67.40 -50.54
C GLN A 401 -85.92 -67.59 -50.94
N ASP A 402 -85.64 -67.66 -52.24
CA ASP A 402 -84.28 -67.72 -52.79
C ASP A 402 -83.48 -66.44 -52.50
N GLN A 403 -84.10 -65.25 -52.65
CA GLN A 403 -83.48 -63.97 -52.29
C GLN A 403 -83.16 -63.88 -50.80
N LEU A 404 -84.08 -64.32 -49.93
CA LEU A 404 -83.85 -64.40 -48.48
C LEU A 404 -82.71 -65.34 -48.13
N PHE A 405 -82.59 -66.46 -48.83
CA PHE A 405 -81.49 -67.40 -48.65
C PHE A 405 -80.15 -66.76 -49.03
N GLN A 406 -80.09 -66.06 -50.17
CA GLN A 406 -78.89 -65.37 -50.62
C GLN A 406 -78.45 -64.28 -49.64
N VAL A 407 -79.38 -63.41 -49.20
CA VAL A 407 -79.07 -62.35 -48.23
C VAL A 407 -78.61 -62.93 -46.89
N LYS A 408 -79.20 -64.05 -46.44
CA LYS A 408 -78.73 -64.74 -45.24
C LYS A 408 -77.31 -65.27 -45.41
N GLN A 409 -76.98 -65.83 -46.57
CA GLN A 409 -75.65 -66.33 -46.87
C GLN A 409 -74.62 -65.19 -46.90
N ASP A 410 -74.94 -64.06 -47.56
CA ASP A 410 -74.08 -62.89 -47.61
C ASP A 410 -73.88 -62.25 -46.22
N LEU A 411 -74.94 -62.22 -45.40
CA LEU A 411 -74.86 -61.77 -44.01
C LEU A 411 -73.92 -62.68 -43.18
N THR A 412 -74.01 -64.00 -43.36
CA THR A 412 -73.10 -64.93 -42.65
C THR A 412 -71.64 -64.77 -43.08
N ASN A 413 -71.40 -64.57 -44.38
CA ASN A 413 -70.04 -64.37 -44.92
C ASN A 413 -69.44 -63.06 -44.42
N THR A 414 -70.17 -61.95 -44.53
CA THR A 414 -69.71 -60.63 -44.05
C THR A 414 -69.50 -60.61 -42.54
N THR A 415 -70.36 -61.29 -41.77
CA THR A 415 -70.17 -61.45 -40.32
C THR A 415 -68.89 -62.23 -39.99
N ALA A 416 -68.59 -63.29 -40.75
CA ALA A 416 -67.35 -64.06 -40.58
C ALA A 416 -66.10 -63.23 -40.94
N GLU A 417 -66.14 -62.48 -42.04
CA GLU A 417 -65.05 -61.59 -42.45
C GLU A 417 -64.77 -60.49 -41.43
N LEU A 418 -65.82 -59.86 -40.88
CA LEU A 418 -65.66 -58.83 -39.84
C LEU A 418 -65.07 -59.41 -38.56
N LYS A 419 -65.50 -60.62 -38.15
CA LYS A 419 -64.90 -61.31 -37.00
C LYS A 419 -63.43 -61.63 -37.22
N LEU A 420 -63.05 -62.07 -38.42
CA LEU A 420 -61.65 -62.34 -38.74
C LEU A 420 -60.81 -61.05 -38.70
N ARG A 421 -61.32 -59.95 -39.27
CA ARG A 421 -60.63 -58.64 -39.21
C ARG A 421 -60.49 -58.13 -37.78
N ALA A 422 -61.51 -58.30 -36.94
CA ALA A 422 -61.45 -57.94 -35.52
C ALA A 422 -60.37 -58.74 -34.79
N MET A 423 -60.33 -60.07 -34.98
CA MET A 423 -59.28 -60.92 -34.43
C MET A 423 -57.87 -60.50 -34.87
N GLN A 424 -57.68 -60.21 -36.16
CA GLN A 424 -56.39 -59.76 -36.68
C GLN A 424 -55.97 -58.39 -36.11
N ALA A 425 -56.92 -57.49 -35.86
CA ALA A 425 -56.64 -56.20 -35.24
C ALA A 425 -56.26 -56.36 -33.75
N GLU A 426 -56.95 -57.24 -33.02
CA GLU A 426 -56.61 -57.58 -31.63
C GLU A 426 -55.22 -58.20 -31.52
N GLU A 427 -54.88 -59.14 -32.41
CA GLU A 427 -53.56 -59.76 -32.42
C GLU A 427 -52.45 -58.73 -32.68
N ARG A 428 -52.63 -57.82 -33.65
CA ARG A 428 -51.69 -56.72 -33.90
C ARG A 428 -51.53 -55.82 -32.68
N LEU A 429 -52.63 -55.43 -32.04
CA LEU A 429 -52.59 -54.62 -30.82
C LEU A 429 -51.81 -55.33 -29.70
N GLU A 430 -52.02 -56.63 -29.54
CA GLU A 430 -51.34 -57.41 -28.51
C GLU A 430 -49.84 -57.57 -28.79
N THR A 431 -49.44 -57.71 -30.06
CA THR A 431 -48.02 -57.71 -30.44
C THR A 431 -47.34 -56.36 -30.18
N GLU A 432 -48.00 -55.24 -30.49
CA GLU A 432 -47.47 -53.90 -30.22
C GLU A 432 -47.38 -53.62 -28.71
N LYS A 433 -48.39 -54.01 -27.92
CA LYS A 433 -48.33 -53.93 -26.45
C LYS A 433 -47.11 -54.68 -25.88
N ARG A 434 -46.84 -55.89 -26.38
CA ARG A 434 -45.66 -56.66 -25.94
C ARG A 434 -44.36 -55.95 -26.30
N ARG A 435 -44.25 -55.39 -27.51
CA ARG A 435 -43.08 -54.59 -27.92
C ARG A 435 -42.88 -53.37 -27.05
N PHE A 436 -43.93 -52.59 -26.78
CA PHE A 436 -43.85 -51.42 -25.90
C PHE A 436 -43.43 -51.81 -24.49
N LYS A 437 -43.99 -52.89 -23.94
CA LYS A 437 -43.61 -53.38 -22.62
C LYS A 437 -42.13 -53.74 -22.55
N GLN A 438 -41.62 -54.45 -23.56
CA GLN A 438 -40.22 -54.84 -23.63
C GLN A 438 -39.28 -53.62 -23.77
N SER A 439 -39.62 -52.66 -24.63
CA SER A 439 -38.86 -51.41 -24.75
C SER A 439 -38.83 -50.61 -23.44
N LEU A 440 -39.91 -50.67 -22.65
CA LEU A 440 -40.00 -49.98 -21.37
C LEU A 440 -39.13 -50.67 -20.30
N GLU A 441 -39.13 -52.01 -20.26
CA GLU A 441 -38.24 -52.81 -19.40
C GLU A 441 -36.77 -52.60 -19.76
N ASP A 442 -36.42 -52.51 -21.05
CA ASP A 442 -35.06 -52.23 -21.51
C ASP A 442 -34.61 -50.82 -21.12
N LEU A 443 -35.50 -49.82 -21.23
CA LEU A 443 -35.23 -48.44 -20.82
C LEU A 443 -35.04 -48.33 -19.29
N GLU A 444 -35.87 -49.03 -18.51
CA GLU A 444 -35.72 -49.10 -17.05
C GLU A 444 -34.40 -49.77 -16.67
N SER A 445 -34.01 -50.86 -17.35
CA SER A 445 -32.72 -51.52 -17.13
C SER A 445 -31.54 -50.60 -17.41
N LEU A 446 -31.60 -49.82 -18.49
CA LEU A 446 -30.59 -48.81 -18.82
C LEU A 446 -30.52 -47.72 -17.76
N ARG A 447 -31.66 -47.16 -17.33
CA ARG A 447 -31.69 -46.14 -16.26
C ARG A 447 -31.10 -46.66 -14.96
N VAL A 448 -31.40 -47.89 -14.56
CA VAL A 448 -30.83 -48.50 -13.34
C VAL A 448 -29.31 -48.61 -13.46
N LYS A 449 -28.79 -49.01 -14.62
CA LYS A 449 -27.33 -49.09 -14.85
C LYS A 449 -26.67 -47.71 -14.81
N GLU A 450 -27.28 -46.70 -15.42
CA GLU A 450 -26.76 -45.32 -15.39
C GLU A 450 -26.74 -44.76 -13.96
N VAL A 451 -27.82 -44.95 -13.21
CA VAL A 451 -27.89 -44.54 -11.80
C VAL A 451 -26.80 -45.24 -10.99
N ASN A 452 -26.66 -46.56 -11.12
CA ASN A 452 -25.62 -47.31 -10.41
C ASN A 452 -24.20 -46.83 -10.77
N HIS A 453 -23.95 -46.52 -12.04
CA HIS A 453 -22.65 -46.01 -12.48
C HIS A 453 -22.36 -44.62 -11.89
N LEU A 454 -23.36 -43.73 -11.88
CA LEU A 454 -23.25 -42.41 -11.25
C LEU A 454 -23.03 -42.53 -9.74
N THR A 455 -23.75 -43.43 -9.06
CA THR A 455 -23.57 -43.67 -7.62
C THR A 455 -22.16 -44.16 -7.31
N GLN A 456 -21.65 -45.15 -8.06
CA GLN A 456 -20.27 -45.64 -7.87
C GLN A 456 -19.21 -44.57 -8.13
N HIS A 457 -19.40 -43.75 -9.17
CA HIS A 457 -18.50 -42.64 -9.46
C HIS A 457 -18.53 -41.59 -8.33
N MET A 458 -19.71 -41.28 -7.80
CA MET A 458 -19.86 -40.38 -6.65
C MET A 458 -19.16 -40.95 -5.41
N GLU A 459 -19.40 -42.20 -5.04
CA GLU A 459 -18.75 -42.87 -3.90
C GLU A 459 -17.22 -42.88 -4.03
N ALA A 460 -16.69 -43.20 -5.22
CA ALA A 460 -15.26 -43.15 -5.48
C ALA A 460 -14.68 -41.74 -5.34
N SER A 461 -15.41 -40.72 -5.80
CA SER A 461 -15.01 -39.32 -5.65
C SER A 461 -15.04 -38.86 -4.19
N GLU A 462 -16.06 -39.28 -3.42
CA GLU A 462 -16.17 -38.99 -1.99
C GLU A 462 -15.03 -39.63 -1.20
N HIS A 463 -14.70 -40.89 -1.47
CA HIS A 463 -13.55 -41.56 -0.85
C HIS A 463 -12.23 -40.85 -1.17
N SER A 464 -12.00 -40.46 -2.43
CA SER A 464 -10.81 -39.69 -2.82
C SER A 464 -10.71 -38.34 -2.09
N MET A 465 -11.85 -37.64 -1.92
CA MET A 465 -11.89 -36.40 -1.15
C MET A 465 -11.64 -36.65 0.35
N GLN A 466 -12.21 -37.70 0.94
CA GLN A 466 -11.97 -38.07 2.34
C GLN A 466 -10.50 -38.39 2.61
N GLU A 467 -9.83 -39.16 1.75
CA GLU A 467 -8.39 -39.41 1.88
C GLU A 467 -7.57 -38.12 1.80
N ARG A 468 -7.95 -37.20 0.92
CA ARG A 468 -7.28 -35.91 0.80
C ARG A 468 -7.49 -35.04 2.03
N ILE A 469 -8.68 -35.07 2.62
CA ILE A 469 -8.98 -34.38 3.88
C ILE A 469 -8.09 -34.96 5.00
N GLN A 470 -8.03 -36.28 5.15
CA GLN A 470 -7.19 -36.92 6.17
C GLN A 470 -5.70 -36.57 6.02
N LYS A 471 -5.18 -36.53 4.78
CA LYS A 471 -3.80 -36.10 4.51
C LYS A 471 -3.57 -34.64 4.93
N LEU A 472 -4.51 -33.76 4.64
CA LEU A 472 -4.43 -32.35 5.04
C LEU A 472 -4.53 -32.17 6.55
N GLU A 473 -5.37 -32.95 7.23
CA GLU A 473 -5.46 -32.95 8.69
C GLU A 473 -4.16 -33.43 9.34
N ALA A 474 -3.53 -34.48 8.81
CA ALA A 474 -2.23 -34.96 9.30
C ALA A 474 -1.14 -33.88 9.13
N ILE A 475 -1.09 -33.21 7.97
CA ILE A 475 -0.16 -32.10 7.72
C ILE A 475 -0.43 -30.93 8.69
N ARG A 476 -1.70 -30.59 8.93
CA ARG A 476 -2.08 -29.52 9.86
C ARG A 476 -1.58 -29.82 11.28
N ILE A 477 -1.78 -31.05 11.77
CA ILE A 477 -1.31 -31.46 13.10
C ILE A 477 0.22 -31.36 13.19
N ALA A 478 0.96 -31.84 12.19
CA ALA A 478 2.41 -31.73 12.15
C ALA A 478 2.89 -30.27 12.20
N LEU A 479 2.26 -29.38 11.42
CA LEU A 479 2.57 -27.94 11.44
C LEU A 479 2.22 -27.27 12.78
N GLU A 480 1.14 -27.69 13.44
CA GLU A 480 0.77 -27.21 14.78
C GLU A 480 1.81 -27.63 15.83
N GLU A 481 2.37 -28.84 15.72
CA GLU A 481 3.47 -29.33 16.56
C GLU A 481 4.76 -28.55 16.31
N GLU A 482 5.16 -28.34 15.05
CA GLU A 482 6.34 -27.52 14.69
C GLU A 482 6.19 -26.07 15.19
N LEU A 483 4.99 -25.49 15.08
CA LEU A 483 4.69 -24.17 15.61
C LEU A 483 4.81 -24.12 17.14
N SER A 484 4.37 -25.17 17.84
CA SER A 484 4.50 -25.27 19.29
C SER A 484 5.97 -25.35 19.72
N GLN A 485 6.76 -26.19 19.03
CA GLN A 485 8.19 -26.35 19.29
C GLN A 485 8.98 -25.06 19.04
N THR A 486 8.73 -24.39 17.91
CA THR A 486 9.38 -23.12 17.57
C THR A 486 9.03 -22.01 18.55
N LYS A 487 7.77 -21.93 19.00
CA LYS A 487 7.36 -21.00 20.07
C LYS A 487 8.07 -21.28 21.39
N ALA A 488 8.20 -22.55 21.78
CA ALA A 488 8.91 -22.93 23.00
C ALA A 488 10.39 -22.53 22.91
N ALA A 489 11.04 -22.81 21.78
CA ALA A 489 12.43 -22.40 21.52
C ALA A 489 12.61 -20.87 21.60
N ALA A 490 11.74 -20.11 20.94
CA ALA A 490 11.77 -18.64 20.98
C ALA A 490 11.57 -18.09 22.40
N HIS A 491 10.71 -18.71 23.21
CA HIS A 491 10.55 -18.34 24.62
C HIS A 491 11.80 -18.62 25.45
N THR A 492 12.48 -19.75 25.21
CA THR A 492 13.74 -20.06 25.90
C THR A 492 14.86 -19.12 25.50
N GLU A 493 15.03 -18.80 24.21
CA GLU A 493 16.03 -17.84 23.74
C GLU A 493 15.76 -16.44 24.30
N ARG A 494 14.49 -16.01 24.35
CA ARG A 494 14.11 -14.74 24.96
C ARG A 494 14.49 -14.71 26.45
N GLY A 495 14.22 -15.79 27.19
CA GLY A 495 14.60 -15.90 28.60
C GLY A 495 16.12 -15.77 28.81
N GLN A 496 16.91 -16.45 27.99
CA GLN A 496 18.38 -16.35 28.03
C GLN A 496 18.86 -14.93 27.71
N ALA A 497 18.29 -14.29 26.69
CA ALA A 497 18.63 -12.92 26.33
C ALA A 497 18.27 -11.91 27.45
N GLU A 498 17.12 -12.10 28.11
CA GLU A 498 16.71 -11.31 29.27
C GLU A 498 17.67 -11.49 30.45
N GLU A 499 18.11 -12.72 30.75
CA GLU A 499 19.11 -12.99 31.79
C GLU A 499 20.46 -12.33 31.50
N GLU A 500 20.97 -12.44 30.27
CA GLU A 500 22.21 -11.77 29.87
C GLU A 500 22.09 -10.24 29.96
N LEU A 501 20.94 -9.69 29.57
CA LEU A 501 20.67 -8.27 29.68
C LEU A 501 20.66 -7.80 31.15
N ILE A 502 20.12 -8.60 32.06
CA ILE A 502 20.17 -8.34 33.51
C ILE A 502 21.62 -8.36 34.01
N LYS A 503 22.43 -9.35 33.60
CA LYS A 503 23.85 -9.44 33.97
C LYS A 503 24.62 -8.20 33.51
N VAL A 504 24.46 -7.80 32.25
CA VAL A 504 25.12 -6.62 31.68
C VAL A 504 24.67 -5.34 32.39
N ARG A 505 23.38 -5.17 32.66
CA ARG A 505 22.88 -4.01 33.42
C ARG A 505 23.48 -3.92 34.82
N ASN A 506 23.56 -5.05 35.52
CA ASN A 506 24.12 -5.08 36.87
C ASN A 506 25.62 -4.77 36.85
N TRP A 507 26.36 -5.30 35.88
CA TRP A 507 27.77 -5.00 35.69
C TRP A 507 28.00 -3.52 35.38
N ALA A 508 27.23 -2.94 34.44
CA ALA A 508 27.33 -1.53 34.11
C ALA A 508 27.02 -0.61 35.31
N ARG A 509 26.00 -0.96 36.11
CA ARG A 509 25.68 -0.23 37.36
C ARG A 509 26.83 -0.28 38.35
N LEU A 510 27.46 -1.44 38.51
CA LEU A 510 28.60 -1.58 39.42
C LEU A 510 29.79 -0.74 38.95
N GLU A 511 30.07 -0.73 37.65
CA GLU A 511 31.15 0.07 37.07
C GLU A 511 30.87 1.58 37.21
N GLU A 512 29.64 2.02 36.99
CA GLU A 512 29.22 3.41 37.24
C GLU A 512 29.38 3.80 38.71
N GLN A 513 28.99 2.92 39.63
CA GLN A 513 29.12 3.17 41.07
C GLN A 513 30.60 3.30 41.48
N GLN A 514 31.48 2.42 40.98
CA GLN A 514 32.92 2.52 41.23
C GLN A 514 33.53 3.80 40.65
N ARG A 515 33.12 4.21 39.45
CA ARG A 515 33.57 5.49 38.85
C ARG A 515 33.12 6.68 39.68
N LEU A 516 31.89 6.64 40.20
CA LEU A 516 31.34 7.69 41.04
C LEU A 516 32.11 7.79 42.37
N GLU A 517 32.33 6.67 43.06
CA GLU A 517 33.15 6.61 44.27
C GLU A 517 34.56 7.18 44.04
N HIS A 518 35.21 6.81 42.93
CA HIS A 518 36.52 7.35 42.58
C HIS A 518 36.51 8.86 42.33
N LEU A 519 35.48 9.37 41.65
CA LEU A 519 35.32 10.81 41.41
C LEU A 519 35.02 11.58 42.70
N GLU A 520 34.23 11.02 43.61
CA GLU A 520 33.96 11.59 44.93
C GLU A 520 35.23 11.68 45.78
N GLU A 521 36.05 10.63 45.80
CA GLU A 521 37.33 10.63 46.50
C GLU A 521 38.29 11.69 45.92
N LYS A 522 38.36 11.80 44.59
CA LYS A 522 39.15 12.85 43.93
C LYS A 522 38.64 14.26 44.26
N LEU A 523 37.33 14.46 44.27
CA LEU A 523 36.71 15.72 44.67
C LEU A 523 37.06 16.08 46.12
N ARG A 524 37.03 15.10 47.02
CA ARG A 524 37.40 15.27 48.42
C ARG A 524 38.87 15.70 48.55
N LEU A 525 39.79 15.01 47.90
CA LEU A 525 41.23 15.36 47.91
C LEU A 525 41.48 16.77 47.35
N MET A 526 40.81 17.12 46.25
CA MET A 526 40.90 18.48 45.68
C MET A 526 40.34 19.53 46.65
N THR A 527 39.28 19.20 47.38
CA THR A 527 38.69 20.10 48.38
C THR A 527 39.62 20.29 49.58
N GLU A 528 40.26 19.22 50.05
CA GLU A 528 41.28 19.27 51.11
C GLU A 528 42.47 20.14 50.67
N SER A 529 43.03 19.88 49.48
CA SER A 529 44.13 20.68 48.92
C SER A 529 43.76 22.16 48.74
N ARG A 530 42.54 22.45 48.27
CA ARG A 530 42.03 23.83 48.17
C ARG A 530 41.97 24.49 49.54
N ASN A 531 41.45 23.80 50.55
CA ASN A 531 41.32 24.34 51.90
C ASN A 531 42.70 24.58 52.54
N GLU A 532 43.67 23.68 52.32
CA GLU A 532 45.06 23.88 52.73
C GLU A 532 45.69 25.11 52.07
N ALA A 533 45.54 25.26 50.76
CA ALA A 533 46.02 26.44 50.03
C ALA A 533 45.37 27.73 50.54
N GLN A 534 44.06 27.70 50.83
CA GLN A 534 43.34 28.82 51.40
C GLN A 534 43.85 29.18 52.81
N ASN A 535 44.10 28.18 53.65
CA ASN A 535 44.69 28.38 54.97
C ASN A 535 46.11 28.95 54.89
N CYS A 536 46.94 28.48 53.96
CA CYS A 536 48.25 29.05 53.70
C CYS A 536 48.16 30.51 53.24
N CYS A 537 47.23 30.84 52.35
CA CYS A 537 46.99 32.21 51.91
C CYS A 537 46.55 33.11 53.08
N LEU A 538 45.67 32.62 53.96
CA LEU A 538 45.25 33.35 55.17
C LEU A 538 46.43 33.61 56.12
N LYS A 539 47.27 32.59 56.38
CA LYS A 539 48.49 32.75 57.18
C LYS A 539 49.46 33.75 56.56
N GLN A 540 49.69 33.69 55.25
CA GLN A 540 50.52 34.66 54.54
C GLN A 540 49.95 36.08 54.65
N LYS A 541 48.63 36.26 54.49
CA LYS A 541 47.97 37.56 54.68
C LYS A 541 48.17 38.11 56.10
N GLN A 542 48.06 37.26 57.13
CA GLN A 542 48.34 37.65 58.51
C GLN A 542 49.80 38.08 58.69
N MET A 543 50.76 37.30 58.20
CA MET A 543 52.18 37.65 58.26
C MET A 543 52.50 38.97 57.54
N VAL A 544 51.90 39.20 56.37
CA VAL A 544 52.04 40.47 55.63
C VAL A 544 51.47 41.62 56.45
N ALA A 545 50.29 41.46 57.05
CA ALA A 545 49.69 42.49 57.91
C ALA A 545 50.57 42.80 59.13
N GLU A 546 51.14 41.79 59.80
CA GLU A 546 52.08 41.97 60.91
C GLU A 546 53.38 42.66 60.47
N ALA A 547 53.94 42.26 59.33
CA ALA A 547 55.13 42.90 58.76
C ALA A 547 54.85 44.35 58.40
N GLN A 548 53.68 44.64 57.84
CA GLN A 548 53.25 46.00 57.49
C GLN A 548 53.04 46.85 58.75
N ALA A 549 52.44 46.30 59.81
CA ALA A 549 52.33 46.99 61.10
C ALA A 549 53.71 47.30 61.73
N LYS A 550 54.64 46.34 61.69
CA LYS A 550 56.03 46.55 62.13
C LYS A 550 56.74 47.62 61.29
N ALA A 551 56.56 47.60 59.98
CA ALA A 551 57.11 48.62 59.08
C ALA A 551 56.54 50.01 59.40
N SER A 552 55.24 50.13 59.65
CA SER A 552 54.62 51.38 60.08
C SER A 552 55.17 51.86 61.43
N GLN A 553 55.36 50.96 62.39
CA GLN A 553 55.96 51.29 63.69
C GLN A 553 57.41 51.79 63.54
N LEU A 554 58.23 51.10 62.75
CA LEU A 554 59.61 51.51 62.46
C LEU A 554 59.66 52.84 61.70
N SER A 555 58.74 53.08 60.77
CA SER A 555 58.61 54.38 60.08
C SER A 555 58.32 55.49 61.08
N LEU A 556 57.40 55.27 62.02
CA LEU A 556 57.05 56.25 63.04
C LEU A 556 58.24 56.55 63.98
N GLN A 557 59.01 55.52 64.33
CA GLN A 557 60.27 55.68 65.08
C GLN A 557 61.31 56.44 64.27
N ALA A 558 61.47 56.14 62.98
CA ALA A 558 62.39 56.84 62.09
C ALA A 558 62.00 58.33 61.97
N ASP A 559 60.71 58.65 61.84
CA ASP A 559 60.22 60.02 61.80
C ASP A 559 60.42 60.74 63.14
N GLY A 560 60.24 60.03 64.27
CA GLY A 560 60.58 60.55 65.60
C GLY A 560 62.07 60.87 65.75
N LEU A 561 62.95 59.98 65.27
CA LEU A 561 64.39 60.20 65.24
C LEU A 561 64.79 61.34 64.30
N ARG A 562 64.13 61.49 63.14
CA ARG A 562 64.34 62.64 62.24
C ARG A 562 64.00 63.95 62.94
N ARG A 563 62.83 64.04 63.59
CA ARG A 563 62.46 65.23 64.37
C ARG A 563 63.47 65.53 65.47
N ARG A 564 63.97 64.49 66.15
CA ARG A 564 65.00 64.66 67.19
C ARG A 564 66.34 65.14 66.61
N LEU A 565 66.72 64.68 65.43
CA LEU A 565 67.87 65.18 64.69
C LEU A 565 67.67 66.64 64.29
N GLU A 566 66.50 67.01 63.77
CA GLU A 566 66.15 68.39 63.43
C GLU A 566 66.22 69.31 64.66
N GLU A 567 65.67 68.89 65.80
CA GLU A 567 65.79 69.60 67.10
C GLU A 567 67.25 69.79 67.50
N LEU A 568 68.05 68.71 67.50
CA LEU A 568 69.46 68.76 67.87
C LEU A 568 70.28 69.62 66.89
N GLN A 569 69.92 69.64 65.62
CA GLN A 569 70.59 70.44 64.60
C GLN A 569 70.21 71.91 64.73
N GLN A 570 68.98 72.23 65.15
CA GLN A 570 68.58 73.57 65.53
C GLN A 570 69.30 74.05 66.80
N ASP A 571 69.41 73.18 67.82
CA ASP A 571 70.19 73.45 69.03
C ASP A 571 71.67 73.68 68.69
N LEU A 572 72.26 72.85 67.84
CA LEU A 572 73.64 73.01 67.37
C LEU A 572 73.82 74.35 66.65
N ASN A 573 72.92 74.70 65.73
CA ASN A 573 72.98 75.97 65.01
C ASN A 573 72.86 77.16 65.98
N SER A 574 71.96 77.10 66.97
CA SER A 574 71.85 78.15 67.98
C SER A 574 73.12 78.28 68.84
N LYS A 575 73.75 77.15 69.17
CA LYS A 575 75.04 77.12 69.89
C LYS A 575 76.19 77.63 69.02
N GLU A 576 76.19 77.34 67.73
CA GLU A 576 77.14 77.90 66.78
C GLU A 576 76.96 79.42 66.64
N GLU A 577 75.72 79.92 66.58
CA GLU A 577 75.43 81.36 66.62
C GLU A 577 75.91 82.01 67.93
N GLU A 578 75.62 81.42 69.10
CA GLU A 578 76.17 81.87 70.39
C GLU A 578 77.70 81.91 70.36
N LYS A 579 78.36 80.85 69.88
CA LYS A 579 79.82 80.79 69.74
C LYS A 579 80.36 81.88 68.81
N VAL A 580 79.70 82.13 67.68
CA VAL A 580 80.08 83.19 66.75
C VAL A 580 79.94 84.56 67.42
N THR A 581 78.89 84.80 68.21
CA THR A 581 78.74 86.05 68.97
C THR A 581 79.83 86.22 70.03
N GLU A 582 80.19 85.16 70.76
CA GLU A 582 81.30 85.17 71.72
C GLU A 582 82.64 85.43 71.03
N VAL A 583 82.92 84.75 69.91
CA VAL A 583 84.15 84.96 69.12
C VAL A 583 84.22 86.39 68.60
N ASN A 584 83.11 86.96 68.14
CA ASN A 584 83.07 88.36 67.72
C ASN A 584 83.32 89.32 68.89
N LYS A 585 82.81 89.01 70.08
CA LYS A 585 83.07 89.80 71.30
C LYS A 585 84.56 89.78 71.69
N VAL A 586 85.17 88.58 71.70
CA VAL A 586 86.61 88.41 71.95
C VAL A 586 87.46 89.08 70.87
N LYS A 587 87.02 89.06 69.61
CA LYS A 587 87.71 89.74 68.50
C LYS A 587 87.74 91.26 68.69
N VAL A 588 86.66 91.86 69.19
CA VAL A 588 86.61 93.30 69.52
C VAL A 588 87.55 93.62 70.68
N GLU A 589 87.55 92.82 71.75
CA GLU A 589 88.46 92.99 72.90
C GLU A 589 89.94 92.85 72.48
N LEU A 590 90.27 91.92 71.58
CA LEU A 590 91.61 91.78 71.01
C LEU A 590 91.99 92.95 70.09
N GLN A 591 91.04 93.54 69.36
CA GLN A 591 91.30 94.74 68.55
C GLN A 591 91.63 95.95 69.42
N GLU A 592 90.97 96.12 70.57
CA GLU A 592 91.31 97.17 71.54
C GLU A 592 92.71 96.95 72.16
N GLN A 593 93.07 95.70 72.49
CA GLN A 593 94.39 95.37 73.00
C GLN A 593 95.51 95.58 71.97
N ILE A 594 95.27 95.28 70.69
CA ILE A 594 96.22 95.56 69.60
C ILE A 594 96.44 97.08 69.46
N GLY A 595 95.39 97.90 69.61
CA GLY A 595 95.50 99.35 69.62
C GLY A 595 96.40 99.87 70.76
N HIS A 596 96.27 99.30 71.96
CA HIS A 596 97.13 99.63 73.10
C HIS A 596 98.60 99.25 72.88
N LEU A 597 98.87 98.05 72.34
CA LEU A 597 100.23 97.57 72.07
C LEU A 597 100.93 98.35 70.94
N GLN A 598 100.19 98.87 69.96
CA GLN A 598 100.75 99.72 68.91
C GLN A 598 101.18 101.10 69.43
N ALA A 599 100.48 101.65 70.43
CA ALA A 599 100.88 102.89 71.09
C ALA A 599 102.15 102.72 71.95
N GLU A 600 102.30 101.60 72.66
CA GLU A 600 103.53 101.28 73.42
C GLU A 600 104.75 101.07 72.52
N ARG A 601 104.57 100.43 71.35
CA ARG A 601 105.67 100.19 70.39
C ARG A 601 106.24 101.50 69.83
N ALA A 602 105.40 102.50 69.59
CA ALA A 602 105.86 103.82 69.15
C ALA A 602 106.70 104.55 70.22
N ALA A 603 106.41 104.33 71.51
CA ALA A 603 107.20 104.88 72.61
C ALA A 603 108.56 104.17 72.76
N GLN A 604 108.64 102.86 72.47
CA GLN A 604 109.88 102.08 72.52
C GLN A 604 110.88 102.46 71.41
N ASP A 605 110.42 102.82 70.21
CA ASP A 605 111.31 103.24 69.13
C ASP A 605 112.01 104.58 69.42
N GLY A 606 111.35 105.49 70.16
CA GLY A 606 111.99 106.73 70.66
C GLY A 606 113.09 106.51 71.72
N LEU A 607 113.08 105.37 72.43
CA LEU A 607 114.14 105.00 73.38
C LEU A 607 115.35 104.36 72.69
N ARG A 608 115.16 103.68 71.56
CA ARG A 608 116.25 103.06 70.78
C ARG A 608 117.21 104.08 70.15
N GLU A 609 116.73 105.24 69.72
CA GLU A 609 117.61 106.29 69.17
C GLU A 609 118.56 106.88 70.21
N LYS A 610 118.16 106.97 71.48
CA LYS A 610 119.03 107.42 72.58
C LYS A 610 120.13 106.41 72.93
N ILE A 611 119.84 105.11 72.82
CA ILE A 611 120.82 104.04 73.09
C ILE A 611 121.92 104.03 72.00
N ALA A 612 121.56 104.21 70.73
CA ALA A 612 122.52 104.25 69.62
C ALA A 612 123.51 105.44 69.67
N ALA A 613 123.16 106.53 70.36
CA ALA A 613 124.05 107.66 70.57
C ALA A 613 125.14 107.37 71.63
N LEU A 614 124.78 106.65 72.70
CA LEU A 614 125.69 106.30 73.79
C LEU A 614 126.69 105.19 73.41
N GLU A 615 126.30 104.24 72.55
CA GLU A 615 127.19 103.18 72.07
C GLU A 615 128.35 103.69 71.20
N ARG A 616 128.18 104.83 70.51
CA ARG A 616 129.26 105.43 69.70
C ARG A 616 130.37 106.05 70.55
N GLN A 617 130.07 106.53 71.75
CA GLN A 617 131.08 107.09 72.67
C GLN A 617 131.92 105.99 73.37
N LEU A 618 131.32 104.82 73.63
CA LEU A 618 131.99 103.68 74.28
C LEU A 618 132.97 102.93 73.35
N LYS A 619 132.73 102.99 72.03
CA LYS A 619 133.58 102.34 71.02
C LYS A 619 134.91 103.06 70.76
N ALA A 620 135.00 104.36 71.05
CA ALA A 620 136.23 105.14 70.89
C ALA A 620 137.21 104.99 72.08
N LEU A 621 136.72 104.69 73.28
CA LEU A 621 137.56 104.52 74.47
C LEU A 621 138.22 103.13 74.57
N SER A 622 137.62 102.12 73.96
CA SER A 622 138.08 100.72 74.02
C SER A 622 139.20 100.39 73.03
N SER A 623 139.34 101.12 71.92
CA SER A 623 140.44 100.93 70.96
C SER A 623 141.79 101.39 71.51
N SER A 624 141.81 102.49 72.28
CA SER A 624 143.03 103.07 72.86
C SER A 624 143.71 102.18 73.91
N HIS A 625 142.94 101.37 74.65
CA HIS A 625 143.50 100.51 75.70
C HIS A 625 144.07 99.18 75.19
N ARG A 626 143.69 98.74 73.98
CA ARG A 626 144.08 97.44 73.42
C ARG A 626 145.45 97.44 72.73
N GLU A 627 145.92 98.59 72.21
CA GLU A 627 147.23 98.69 71.57
C GLU A 627 148.40 98.73 72.58
N ALA A 628 148.20 99.30 73.77
CA ALA A 628 149.27 99.43 74.77
C ALA A 628 149.68 98.09 75.46
N VAL A 629 148.82 97.06 75.42
CA VAL A 629 149.05 95.79 76.11
C VAL A 629 149.82 94.79 75.23
N LEU A 630 149.67 94.84 73.91
CA LEU A 630 150.28 93.88 72.98
C LEU A 630 151.79 94.09 72.77
N ASP A 631 152.29 95.33 72.87
CA ASP A 631 153.72 95.62 72.68
C ASP A 631 154.60 95.14 73.85
N LYS A 632 154.04 94.99 75.06
CA LYS A 632 154.81 94.58 76.25
C LYS A 632 154.96 93.07 76.40
N GLU A 633 154.09 92.26 75.78
CA GLU A 633 154.15 90.80 75.85
C GLU A 633 155.12 90.19 74.81
N GLY A 634 155.49 90.93 73.76
CA GLY A 634 156.42 90.47 72.72
C GLY A 634 157.89 90.40 73.14
N GLU A 635 158.38 91.35 73.95
CA GLU A 635 159.82 91.42 74.30
C GLU A 635 160.25 90.34 75.32
N ILE A 636 159.33 89.88 76.17
CA ILE A 636 159.60 88.86 77.20
C ILE A 636 159.83 87.48 76.58
N SER A 637 159.23 87.19 75.42
CA SER A 637 159.33 85.89 74.75
C SER A 637 160.69 85.65 74.05
N VAL A 638 161.41 86.71 73.66
CA VAL A 638 162.68 86.59 72.91
C VAL A 638 163.89 86.27 73.80
N LEU A 639 163.85 86.65 75.09
CA LEU A 639 164.96 86.43 76.02
C LEU A 639 165.03 84.99 76.57
N LEU A 640 163.92 84.24 76.55
CA LEU A 640 163.86 82.88 77.11
C LEU A 640 164.36 81.79 76.14
N GLU A 641 164.37 82.04 74.82
CA GLU A 641 164.74 81.02 73.82
C GLU A 641 166.27 80.84 73.66
N LYS A 642 167.08 81.88 73.87
CA LYS A 642 168.54 81.78 73.65
C LYS A 642 169.33 81.21 74.83
N LEU A 643 168.81 81.27 76.06
CA LEU A 643 169.42 80.66 77.24
C LEU A 643 169.47 79.12 77.11
N ARG A 644 168.45 78.55 76.47
CA ARG A 644 168.28 77.10 76.27
C ARG A 644 169.30 76.47 75.33
N MET A 645 169.78 77.23 74.33
CA MET A 645 170.76 76.76 73.35
C MET A 645 172.17 76.59 73.93
N LYS A 646 172.53 77.35 74.98
CA LYS A 646 173.88 77.31 75.59
C LYS A 646 174.09 76.13 76.55
N GLU A 647 173.01 75.54 77.07
CA GLU A 647 173.07 74.40 78.01
C GLU A 647 173.25 73.04 77.29
N ALA A 648 172.86 72.94 76.01
CA ALA A 648 172.97 71.70 75.23
C ALA A 648 174.43 71.37 74.82
N ASP A 649 175.25 72.38 74.51
CA ASP A 649 176.63 72.14 74.03
C ASP A 649 177.60 71.69 75.13
N ILE A 650 177.34 72.02 76.40
CA ILE A 650 178.18 71.65 77.55
C ILE A 650 178.06 70.15 77.87
N SER A 651 176.91 69.53 77.56
CA SER A 651 176.65 68.13 77.87
C SER A 651 177.40 67.18 76.94
N ARG A 652 177.58 67.54 75.66
CA ARG A 652 178.23 66.71 74.65
C ARG A 652 179.74 66.55 74.88
N MET A 653 180.42 67.54 75.48
CA MET A 653 181.86 67.45 75.76
C MET A 653 182.20 66.47 76.90
N ARG A 654 181.26 66.11 77.78
CA ARG A 654 181.52 65.21 78.92
C ARG A 654 181.46 63.72 78.57
N GLU A 655 180.79 63.34 77.49
CA GLU A 655 180.62 61.93 77.10
C GLU A 655 181.82 61.37 76.33
N GLU A 656 182.54 62.21 75.58
CA GLU A 656 183.70 61.77 74.78
C GLU A 656 184.95 61.51 75.63
N GLU A 657 185.12 62.22 76.75
CA GLU A 657 186.22 61.98 77.71
C GLU A 657 186.03 60.69 78.51
N ALA A 658 184.78 60.30 78.80
CA ALA A 658 184.46 59.08 79.55
C ALA A 658 184.80 57.79 78.77
N GLN A 659 184.69 57.81 77.43
CA GLN A 659 184.90 56.62 76.61
C GLN A 659 186.38 56.26 76.39
N ARG A 660 187.31 57.23 76.42
CA ARG A 660 188.76 56.94 76.26
C ARG A 660 189.40 56.40 77.53
N ALA A 661 188.94 56.82 78.71
CA ALA A 661 189.41 56.29 79.99
C ALA A 661 189.04 54.80 80.19
N SER A 662 187.92 54.37 79.61
CA SER A 662 187.40 53.00 79.67
C SER A 662 188.28 51.97 78.93
N PHE A 663 188.91 52.33 77.82
CA PHE A 663 189.78 51.42 77.07
C PHE A 663 191.13 51.13 77.76
N LEU A 664 191.63 52.05 78.59
CA LEU A 664 192.85 51.87 79.39
C LEU A 664 192.63 50.92 80.58
N GLN A 665 191.40 50.83 81.07
CA GLN A 665 191.05 49.99 82.22
C GLN A 665 190.90 48.50 81.86
N ASN A 666 190.47 48.20 80.63
CA ASN A 666 190.31 46.82 80.15
C ASN A 666 191.63 46.11 79.80
N ALA A 667 192.76 46.83 79.72
CA ALA A 667 194.08 46.22 79.54
C ALA A 667 194.75 45.80 80.87
N ILE A 668 194.33 46.34 82.03
CA ILE A 668 194.98 46.12 83.33
C ILE A 668 194.24 45.09 84.20
N MET A 669 192.94 44.87 84.01
CA MET A 669 192.12 43.98 84.84
C MET A 669 191.85 42.59 84.22
N ALA A 670 192.79 42.11 83.39
CA ALA A 670 192.88 40.70 82.97
C ALA A 670 193.84 39.87 83.88
N TYR A 671 194.39 40.40 84.97
CA TYR A 671 195.27 39.66 85.92
C TYR A 671 195.24 40.36 87.31
N VAL A 672 194.76 39.74 88.40
CA VAL A 672 195.60 39.05 89.42
C VAL A 672 196.70 39.97 89.98
N GLN A 673 196.70 40.54 91.20
CA GLN A 673 195.99 40.38 92.51
C GLN A 673 195.88 41.77 93.19
N GLY A 674 195.05 42.10 94.18
CA GLY A 674 194.04 41.40 94.99
C GLY A 674 193.60 42.28 96.20
N SER A 675 192.54 41.82 96.87
CA SER A 675 192.07 42.10 98.24
C SER A 675 191.14 43.29 98.59
N PRO A 676 190.24 43.09 99.59
CA PRO A 676 188.97 43.79 99.69
C PRO A 676 188.74 44.50 101.05
N LEU A 677 187.55 45.12 101.16
CA LEU A 677 186.93 45.65 102.38
C LEU A 677 187.64 46.90 102.93
N GLY A 678 186.99 48.01 103.21
CA GLY A 678 185.71 48.13 103.88
C GLY A 678 185.94 49.04 105.10
N THR A 679 185.00 49.94 105.31
CA THR A 679 184.57 50.45 106.62
C THR A 679 185.39 51.52 107.37
N HIS A 680 184.62 52.52 107.80
CA HIS A 680 184.57 53.16 109.13
C HIS A 680 185.31 54.48 109.42
N SER A 681 184.46 55.39 109.94
CA SER A 681 184.65 56.19 111.16
C SER A 681 184.96 57.70 111.04
N SER A 682 184.31 58.41 111.98
CA SER A 682 184.72 59.60 112.71
C SER A 682 184.77 60.97 112.02
N ARG A 683 183.89 61.85 112.55
CA ARG A 683 184.13 63.24 112.98
C ARG A 683 185.54 63.82 112.72
N LYS A 684 185.62 64.80 111.83
CA LYS A 684 185.73 66.24 112.13
C LYS A 684 185.42 67.06 110.90
#